data_AF-A0A7Y3J778-F1
#
_entry.id   AF-A0A7Y3J778-F1
#
_cell.length_a   1.000
_cell.length_b   1.000
_cell.length_c   1.000
_cell.angle_alpha   90.00
_cell.angle_beta   90.00
_cell.angle_gamma   90.00
#
_symmetry.space_group_name_H-M   'P 1'
#
loop_
_entity.id
_entity.type
_entity.pdbx_description
1 polymer ?
#
loop_
_entity_poly.entity_id
_entity_poly.type
_entity_poly.pdbx_seq_one_letter_code
_entity_poly.pdbx_strand_id
1 'polypeptide(L)'
;MLRKTLIIAARELRGFFASLAALLFLGAFLAATLFVFFWVATFFSRNIADVRPLFDWMPILLIFLVSALTMRSWAEERRAGTIELLLTSPTGPGELVLGKFLGIMGLVLIALALTLPLPITVSFMGSLDWGPVIGGYIAAIVLACAYVAIGLWVSARTENQVVSLIVTAAIAGAFYLIGSSAITSLVDYRTGDWLRLLGAGSRFSSITRGVLDLRDLYYYASITLVFLALNRLSLEKLRWANNTPQSAHRRWYWLTLLFAANALAANLWLQEIPWARVDLTRGHLYTLSQATKNTLAQLREPLLIRGYFSSSTHPLLAPLVPQLRDLLAEYAVAGGDKVHVQFVDPQHHPKLAAEAGNRYGIRPTPFQVASKYRTSVVNSYFDILIAYGDQYQVLTFRNLINVKQRSESNIRVELKNPEYAITSAIRKDLLSYQAGGGLFDTLRRPVTFHGYFSAGSELPEALQQAQTALNQALTEIQKESGGKFRVSIQDPGANPALAAHLTHHYGFRPMVVSLLDQKPFWFYMTLGDGKQSETVPLPAALNEQSLKGAIEAAVKRFSPGFLKTLAVFSPNNGSAYQMLRRTLASTVRWQDTNLKNGRVPSDADMLMVLDPQGLDTRQVFAIDQFLMEGGTVMIASSPQDVSIQQSILGTATHSGLGKWLQGYGLSLSKGLVLDTQSGALPIPEQRNLGGIVLNEIHLVKYPYIVDLRGTDLNRDSPITRNLGEIYAPWTGAVTVSAKANAGRKVTDLLTSSSSSWLADSPTLMPDYMRYPHLGFPAGTKTGPRLLAVMLQGRFVSAFKGKPSPLDAPATP
;
A
#
# COMPACT_ATOMS: atom_id res chain seq x y z
N MET A 1 -31.03 -36.91 15.91
CA MET A 1 -31.04 -35.44 15.85
C MET A 1 -30.77 -34.91 14.44
N LEU A 2 -29.55 -35.06 13.90
CA LEU A 2 -29.17 -34.46 12.59
C LEU A 2 -30.10 -34.85 11.42
N ARG A 3 -30.47 -36.13 11.30
CA ARG A 3 -31.35 -36.63 10.23
C ARG A 3 -32.74 -35.98 10.27
N LYS A 4 -33.31 -35.76 11.46
CA LYS A 4 -34.64 -35.13 11.63
C LYS A 4 -34.59 -33.67 11.19
N THR A 5 -33.57 -32.93 11.64
CA THR A 5 -33.34 -31.52 11.27
C THR A 5 -33.21 -31.34 9.75
N LEU A 6 -32.43 -32.20 9.08
CA LEU A 6 -32.24 -32.13 7.63
C LEU A 6 -33.52 -32.45 6.85
N ILE A 7 -34.33 -33.40 7.33
CA ILE A 7 -35.64 -33.70 6.72
C ILE A 7 -36.56 -32.48 6.81
N ILE A 8 -36.61 -31.81 7.96
CA ILE A 8 -37.38 -30.57 8.15
C ILE A 8 -36.87 -29.47 7.21
N ALA A 9 -35.55 -29.26 7.16
CA ALA A 9 -34.96 -28.25 6.27
C ALA A 9 -35.27 -28.51 4.79
N ALA A 10 -35.19 -29.77 4.34
CA ALA A 10 -35.53 -30.15 2.97
C ALA A 10 -37.02 -29.96 2.67
N ARG A 11 -37.90 -30.27 3.64
CA ARG A 11 -39.34 -30.02 3.51
C ARG A 11 -39.63 -28.52 3.37
N GLU A 12 -39.03 -27.69 4.21
CA GLU A 12 -39.18 -26.24 4.17
C GLU A 12 -38.71 -25.67 2.82
N LEU A 13 -37.51 -26.05 2.38
CA LEU A 13 -36.96 -25.60 1.10
C LEU A 13 -37.87 -25.98 -0.08
N ARG A 14 -38.37 -27.22 -0.11
CA ARG A 14 -39.34 -27.66 -1.14
C ARG A 14 -40.66 -26.87 -1.05
N GLY A 15 -41.13 -26.56 0.15
CA GLY A 15 -42.32 -25.74 0.37
C GLY A 15 -42.18 -24.30 -0.15
N PHE A 16 -40.97 -23.74 -0.18
CA PHE A 16 -40.70 -22.46 -0.84
C PHE A 16 -40.86 -22.56 -2.36
N PHE A 17 -40.22 -23.54 -3.00
CA PHE A 17 -40.28 -23.72 -4.46
C PHE A 17 -41.61 -24.28 -4.99
N ALA A 18 -42.41 -24.92 -4.13
CA ALA A 18 -43.77 -25.33 -4.48
C ALA A 18 -44.71 -24.13 -4.72
N SER A 19 -44.32 -22.93 -4.29
CA SER A 19 -45.06 -21.68 -4.48
C SER A 19 -44.25 -20.70 -5.34
N LEU A 20 -44.92 -19.85 -6.13
CA LEU A 20 -44.25 -18.81 -6.94
C LEU A 20 -43.53 -17.76 -6.08
N ALA A 21 -43.85 -17.67 -4.78
CA ALA A 21 -43.27 -16.71 -3.86
C ALA A 21 -41.73 -16.76 -3.79
N ALA A 22 -41.13 -17.95 -3.80
CA ALA A 22 -39.67 -18.07 -3.75
C ALA A 22 -39.00 -17.46 -4.99
N LEU A 23 -39.55 -17.69 -6.18
CA LEU A 23 -39.06 -17.11 -7.43
C LEU A 23 -39.24 -15.59 -7.46
N LEU A 24 -40.36 -15.08 -6.93
CA LEU A 24 -40.60 -13.64 -6.82
C LEU A 24 -39.61 -12.97 -5.87
N PHE A 25 -39.35 -13.54 -4.69
CA PHE A 25 -38.39 -12.96 -3.75
C PHE A 25 -36.95 -13.02 -4.27
N LEU A 26 -36.53 -14.14 -4.87
CA LEU A 26 -35.22 -14.27 -5.50
C LEU A 26 -35.06 -13.30 -6.68
N GLY A 27 -36.06 -13.24 -7.56
CA GLY A 27 -36.07 -12.35 -8.72
C GLY A 27 -36.02 -10.88 -8.32
N ALA A 28 -36.83 -10.47 -7.34
CA ALA A 28 -36.82 -9.10 -6.81
C ALA A 28 -35.48 -8.75 -6.16
N PHE A 29 -34.90 -9.67 -5.38
CA PHE A 29 -33.58 -9.48 -4.78
C PHE A 29 -32.48 -9.32 -5.84
N LEU A 30 -32.47 -10.18 -6.86
CA LEU A 30 -31.49 -10.09 -7.95
C LEU A 30 -31.67 -8.80 -8.76
N ALA A 31 -32.89 -8.43 -9.11
CA ALA A 31 -33.18 -7.20 -9.83
C ALA A 31 -32.73 -5.96 -9.03
N ALA A 32 -33.02 -5.91 -7.72
CA ALA A 32 -32.56 -4.85 -6.85
C ALA A 32 -31.02 -4.81 -6.75
N THR A 33 -30.38 -5.98 -6.63
CA THR A 33 -28.92 -6.11 -6.56
C THR A 33 -28.26 -5.60 -7.84
N LEU A 34 -28.75 -6.01 -9.02
CA LEU A 34 -28.26 -5.56 -10.32
C LEU A 34 -28.46 -4.05 -10.52
N PHE A 35 -29.64 -3.54 -10.19
CA PHE A 35 -29.95 -2.12 -10.28
C PHE A 35 -29.01 -1.29 -9.39
N VAL A 36 -28.83 -1.70 -8.14
CA VAL A 36 -27.93 -1.00 -7.21
C VAL A 36 -26.49 -1.05 -7.71
N PHE A 37 -26.02 -2.20 -8.18
CA PHE A 37 -24.64 -2.35 -8.64
C PHE A 37 -24.33 -1.52 -9.89
N PHE A 38 -25.19 -1.56 -10.92
CA PHE A 38 -24.93 -0.88 -12.18
C PHE A 38 -25.33 0.60 -12.16
N TRP A 39 -26.48 0.94 -11.57
CA TRP A 39 -27.02 2.29 -11.59
C TRP A 39 -26.65 3.11 -10.35
N VAL A 40 -26.98 2.63 -9.14
CA VAL A 40 -26.76 3.42 -7.92
C VAL A 40 -25.27 3.58 -7.62
N ALA A 41 -24.49 2.50 -7.74
CA ALA A 41 -23.04 2.54 -7.54
C ALA A 41 -22.26 3.03 -8.78
N THR A 42 -22.94 3.27 -9.91
CA THR A 42 -22.35 3.75 -11.16
C THR A 42 -21.11 2.97 -11.60
N PHE A 43 -21.17 1.63 -11.59
CA PHE A 43 -20.01 0.75 -11.82
C PHE A 43 -19.13 1.17 -13.01
N PHE A 44 -19.74 1.49 -14.16
CA PHE A 44 -19.00 1.87 -15.38
C PHE A 44 -18.30 3.23 -15.30
N SER A 45 -18.73 4.14 -14.42
CA SER A 45 -18.10 5.46 -14.26
C SER A 45 -16.80 5.40 -13.44
N ARG A 46 -16.66 4.39 -12.56
CA ARG A 46 -15.53 4.25 -11.63
C ARG A 46 -14.22 3.85 -12.32
N ASN A 47 -14.30 3.31 -13.54
CA ASN A 47 -13.16 2.85 -14.35
C ASN A 47 -12.21 1.89 -13.60
N ILE A 48 -12.76 1.04 -12.71
CA ILE A 48 -12.03 -0.01 -11.98
C ILE A 48 -12.82 -1.30 -11.93
N ALA A 49 -12.10 -2.42 -12.03
CA ALA A 49 -12.65 -3.76 -11.82
C ALA A 49 -12.75 -4.06 -10.31
N ASP A 50 -13.80 -3.52 -9.68
CA ASP A 50 -14.06 -3.65 -8.23
C ASP A 50 -15.54 -3.98 -7.96
N VAL A 51 -15.77 -5.00 -7.12
CA VAL A 51 -17.11 -5.44 -6.73
C VAL A 51 -17.52 -5.00 -5.33
N ARG A 52 -16.69 -4.28 -4.57
CA ARG A 52 -17.03 -3.82 -3.21
C ARG A 52 -18.39 -3.11 -3.10
N PRO A 53 -18.81 -2.23 -4.04
CA PRO A 53 -20.12 -1.57 -3.93
C PRO A 53 -21.31 -2.54 -3.93
N LEU A 54 -21.16 -3.74 -4.52
CA LEU A 54 -22.15 -4.80 -4.42
C LEU A 54 -22.41 -5.16 -2.96
N PHE A 55 -21.33 -5.31 -2.20
CA PHE A 55 -21.39 -5.72 -0.81
C PHE A 55 -21.80 -4.58 0.11
N ASP A 56 -21.41 -3.33 -0.16
CA ASP A 56 -21.79 -2.18 0.68
C ASP A 56 -23.32 -2.04 0.85
N TRP A 57 -24.10 -2.40 -0.17
CA TRP A 57 -25.56 -2.39 -0.12
C TRP A 57 -26.20 -3.72 0.32
N MET A 58 -25.41 -4.80 0.37
CA MET A 58 -25.89 -6.14 0.71
C MET A 58 -26.59 -6.21 2.08
N PRO A 59 -26.13 -5.55 3.15
CA PRO A 59 -26.82 -5.57 4.44
C PRO A 59 -28.27 -5.09 4.34
N ILE A 60 -28.52 -4.01 3.59
CA ILE A 60 -29.84 -3.43 3.43
C ILE A 60 -30.72 -4.36 2.58
N LEU A 61 -30.19 -4.87 1.47
CA LEU A 61 -30.92 -5.81 0.61
C LEU A 61 -31.29 -7.11 1.36
N LEU A 62 -30.37 -7.62 2.20
CA LEU A 62 -30.61 -8.79 3.04
C LEU A 62 -31.65 -8.55 4.12
N ILE A 63 -31.75 -7.33 4.70
CA ILE A 63 -32.83 -7.01 5.66
C ILE A 63 -34.20 -7.28 5.02
N PHE A 64 -34.43 -6.76 3.81
CA PHE A 64 -35.71 -6.93 3.12
C PHE A 64 -35.94 -8.38 2.70
N LEU A 65 -34.95 -9.02 2.08
CA LEU A 65 -35.06 -10.42 1.66
C LEU A 65 -35.35 -11.33 2.85
N VAL A 66 -34.54 -11.27 3.92
CA VAL A 66 -34.66 -12.16 5.06
C VAL A 66 -35.95 -11.90 5.85
N SER A 67 -36.36 -10.64 6.00
CA SER A 67 -37.64 -10.32 6.65
C SER A 67 -38.82 -10.91 5.88
N ALA A 68 -38.79 -10.86 4.55
CA ALA A 68 -39.81 -11.47 3.70
C ALA A 68 -39.79 -13.01 3.73
N LEU A 69 -38.61 -13.64 3.77
CA LEU A 69 -38.49 -15.10 3.81
C LEU A 69 -38.89 -15.70 5.17
N THR A 70 -38.64 -14.97 6.26
CA THR A 70 -38.93 -15.44 7.63
C THR A 70 -40.35 -15.15 8.10
N MET A 71 -41.06 -14.19 7.48
CA MET A 71 -42.37 -13.72 7.95
C MET A 71 -43.40 -14.83 8.14
N ARG A 72 -43.42 -15.83 7.24
CA ARG A 72 -44.40 -16.91 7.23
C ARG A 72 -44.00 -18.13 8.07
N SER A 73 -42.73 -18.24 8.46
CA SER A 73 -42.14 -19.47 9.01
C SER A 73 -42.89 -20.08 10.19
N TRP A 74 -43.28 -19.24 11.17
CA TRP A 74 -44.05 -19.64 12.36
C TRP A 74 -45.39 -18.93 12.44
N ALA A 75 -45.49 -17.68 11.94
CA ALA A 75 -46.73 -16.91 11.99
C ALA A 75 -47.86 -17.58 11.22
N GLU A 76 -47.56 -18.24 10.08
CA GLU A 76 -48.56 -18.98 9.31
C GLU A 76 -49.05 -20.23 10.03
N GLU A 77 -48.14 -20.98 10.67
CA GLU A 77 -48.49 -22.17 11.45
C GLU A 77 -49.33 -21.84 12.68
N ARG A 78 -49.08 -20.67 13.31
CA ARG A 78 -49.92 -20.16 14.40
C ARG A 78 -51.30 -19.74 13.90
N ARG A 79 -51.34 -18.93 12.83
CA ARG A 79 -52.60 -18.47 12.23
C ARG A 79 -53.47 -19.65 11.76
N ALA A 80 -52.86 -20.70 11.24
CA ALA A 80 -53.53 -21.91 10.77
C ALA A 80 -53.84 -22.93 11.89
N GLY A 81 -53.41 -22.68 13.15
CA GLY A 81 -53.58 -23.61 14.27
C GLY A 81 -52.76 -24.91 14.16
N THR A 82 -51.89 -25.04 13.16
CA THR A 82 -51.12 -26.28 12.91
C THR A 82 -49.88 -26.40 13.81
N ILE A 83 -49.52 -25.33 14.53
CA ILE A 83 -48.38 -25.33 15.46
C ILE A 83 -48.52 -26.35 16.59
N GLU A 84 -49.75 -26.61 17.08
CA GLU A 84 -50.00 -27.58 18.15
C GLU A 84 -49.73 -29.02 17.69
N LEU A 85 -50.13 -29.35 16.46
CA LEU A 85 -49.84 -30.63 15.83
C LEU A 85 -48.33 -30.82 15.63
N LEU A 86 -47.62 -29.75 15.29
CA LEU A 86 -46.18 -29.79 15.06
C LEU A 86 -45.41 -29.95 16.38
N LEU A 87 -45.85 -29.33 17.48
CA LEU A 87 -45.25 -29.44 18.81
C LEU A 87 -45.55 -30.78 19.52
N THR A 88 -46.61 -31.48 19.12
CA THR A 88 -46.94 -32.83 19.60
C THR A 88 -46.27 -33.95 18.79
N SER A 89 -45.65 -33.62 17.66
CA SER A 89 -44.86 -34.56 16.87
C SER A 89 -43.62 -35.06 17.64
N PRO A 90 -43.06 -36.25 17.31
CA PRO A 90 -41.89 -36.83 18.00
C PRO A 90 -40.55 -36.13 17.63
N THR A 91 -40.59 -34.81 17.44
CA THR A 91 -39.43 -33.98 17.10
C THR A 91 -39.22 -32.91 18.18
N GLY A 92 -37.97 -32.69 18.57
CA GLY A 92 -37.66 -31.72 19.63
C GLY A 92 -37.80 -30.27 19.13
N PRO A 93 -38.16 -29.28 19.99
CA PRO A 93 -38.22 -27.87 19.60
C PRO A 93 -36.92 -27.34 18.98
N GLY A 94 -35.76 -27.82 19.46
CA GLY A 94 -34.47 -27.46 18.88
C GLY A 94 -34.26 -28.01 17.47
N GLU A 95 -34.77 -29.22 17.16
CA GLU A 95 -34.68 -29.80 15.82
C GLU A 95 -35.56 -29.03 14.82
N LEU A 96 -36.74 -28.58 15.28
CA LEU A 96 -37.66 -27.75 14.50
C LEU A 96 -37.09 -26.37 14.18
N VAL A 97 -36.57 -25.68 15.20
CA VAL A 97 -35.95 -24.35 15.03
C VAL A 97 -34.75 -24.42 14.08
N LEU A 98 -33.85 -25.40 14.29
CA LEU A 98 -32.69 -25.59 13.41
C LEU A 98 -33.09 -26.01 11.99
N GLY A 99 -34.14 -26.82 11.84
CA GLY A 99 -34.66 -27.26 10.54
C GLY A 99 -35.18 -26.08 9.72
N LYS A 100 -36.02 -25.23 10.31
CA LYS A 100 -36.52 -24.02 9.66
C LYS A 100 -35.41 -23.01 9.36
N PHE A 101 -34.46 -22.85 10.27
CA PHE A 101 -33.27 -22.02 10.07
C PHE A 101 -32.47 -22.46 8.84
N LEU A 102 -32.12 -23.75 8.75
CA LEU A 102 -31.37 -24.29 7.61
C LEU A 102 -32.17 -24.25 6.31
N GLY A 103 -33.49 -24.45 6.35
CA GLY A 103 -34.36 -24.33 5.18
C GLY A 103 -34.35 -22.92 4.57
N ILE A 104 -34.52 -21.89 5.42
CA ILE A 104 -34.48 -20.48 4.97
C ILE A 104 -33.06 -20.08 4.56
N MET A 105 -32.03 -20.51 5.30
CA MET A 105 -30.65 -20.25 4.91
C MET A 105 -30.31 -20.90 3.57
N GLY A 106 -30.84 -22.08 3.24
CA GLY A 106 -30.69 -22.67 1.92
C GLY A 106 -31.19 -21.75 0.80
N LEU A 107 -32.34 -21.10 0.99
CA LEU A 107 -32.88 -20.15 0.02
C LEU A 107 -32.04 -18.87 -0.09
N VAL A 108 -31.52 -18.35 1.04
CA VAL A 108 -30.60 -17.20 1.03
C VAL A 108 -29.27 -17.55 0.36
N LEU A 109 -28.73 -18.75 0.59
CA LEU A 109 -27.52 -19.22 -0.09
C LEU A 109 -27.73 -19.35 -1.61
N ILE A 110 -28.90 -19.79 -2.06
CA ILE A 110 -29.26 -19.77 -3.49
C ILE A 110 -29.31 -18.32 -3.99
N ALA A 111 -29.90 -17.39 -3.25
CA ALA A 111 -29.93 -15.97 -3.62
C ALA A 111 -28.53 -15.39 -3.81
N LEU A 112 -27.61 -15.67 -2.89
CA LEU A 112 -26.20 -15.24 -2.97
C LEU A 112 -25.43 -15.98 -4.06
N ALA A 113 -25.70 -17.26 -4.30
CA ALA A 113 -25.08 -18.01 -5.39
C ALA A 113 -25.47 -17.43 -6.76
N LEU A 114 -26.71 -16.98 -6.91
CA LEU A 114 -27.20 -16.33 -8.13
C LEU A 114 -26.56 -14.96 -8.38
N THR A 115 -25.87 -14.35 -7.41
CA THR A 115 -25.08 -13.12 -7.63
C THR A 115 -23.64 -13.39 -8.08
N LEU A 116 -23.13 -14.63 -7.98
CA LEU A 116 -21.76 -15.00 -8.39
C LEU A 116 -21.39 -14.69 -9.85
N PRO A 117 -22.30 -14.72 -10.84
CA PRO A 117 -21.97 -14.32 -12.20
C PRO A 117 -21.43 -12.88 -12.30
N LEU A 118 -21.79 -11.97 -11.38
CA LEU A 118 -21.29 -10.59 -11.37
C LEU A 118 -19.76 -10.50 -11.16
N PRO A 119 -19.17 -10.98 -10.05
CA PRO A 119 -17.71 -10.96 -9.89
C PRO A 119 -16.98 -11.77 -10.97
N ILE A 120 -17.57 -12.86 -11.47
CA ILE A 120 -16.98 -13.63 -12.57
C ILE A 120 -16.87 -12.77 -13.84
N THR A 121 -17.96 -12.10 -14.24
CA THR A 121 -17.94 -11.20 -15.41
C THR A 121 -16.97 -10.03 -15.23
N VAL A 122 -16.89 -9.43 -14.04
CA VAL A 122 -15.93 -8.37 -13.72
C VAL A 122 -14.48 -8.87 -13.80
N SER A 123 -14.21 -10.13 -13.42
CA SER A 123 -12.86 -10.71 -13.50
C SER A 123 -12.36 -10.87 -14.94
N PHE A 124 -13.25 -11.00 -15.92
CA PHE A 124 -12.88 -11.02 -17.34
C PHE A 124 -12.60 -9.61 -17.88
N MET A 125 -13.16 -8.57 -17.26
CA MET A 125 -13.00 -7.17 -17.69
C MET A 125 -11.75 -6.50 -17.13
N GLY A 126 -11.18 -7.00 -16.02
CA GLY A 126 -9.96 -6.42 -15.43
C GLY A 126 -9.38 -7.24 -14.28
N SER A 127 -8.30 -6.75 -13.65
CA SER A 127 -7.60 -7.45 -12.57
C SER A 127 -8.37 -7.36 -11.24
N LEU A 128 -9.48 -8.09 -11.14
CA LEU A 128 -10.28 -8.20 -9.92
C LEU A 128 -9.50 -8.89 -8.79
N ASP A 129 -9.56 -8.34 -7.59
CA ASP A 129 -9.09 -9.00 -6.37
C ASP A 129 -10.18 -9.93 -5.80
N TRP A 130 -9.87 -11.22 -5.68
CA TRP A 130 -10.79 -12.23 -5.16
C TRP A 130 -10.90 -12.22 -3.63
N GLY A 131 -9.95 -11.60 -2.91
CA GLY A 131 -10.00 -11.49 -1.45
C GLY A 131 -11.25 -10.78 -0.94
N PRO A 132 -11.51 -9.53 -1.37
CA PRO A 132 -12.74 -8.81 -1.05
C PRO A 132 -14.02 -9.52 -1.53
N VAL A 133 -13.97 -10.26 -2.65
CA VAL A 133 -15.11 -11.03 -3.16
C VAL A 133 -15.48 -12.14 -2.17
N ILE A 134 -14.51 -12.97 -1.79
CA ILE A 134 -14.71 -14.08 -0.85
C ILE A 134 -15.12 -13.53 0.52
N GLY A 135 -14.42 -12.49 1.01
CA GLY A 135 -14.75 -11.82 2.26
C GLY A 135 -16.18 -11.28 2.27
N GLY A 136 -16.60 -10.63 1.19
CA GLY A 136 -17.96 -10.11 1.05
C GLY A 136 -19.05 -11.18 1.07
N TYR A 137 -18.83 -12.33 0.42
CA TYR A 137 -19.76 -13.46 0.50
C TYR A 137 -19.81 -14.10 1.89
N ILE A 138 -18.65 -14.29 2.54
CA ILE A 138 -18.60 -14.78 3.93
C ILE A 138 -19.36 -13.82 4.85
N ALA A 139 -19.12 -12.51 4.72
CA ALA A 139 -19.81 -11.47 5.47
C ALA A 139 -21.33 -11.54 5.28
N ALA A 140 -21.78 -11.67 4.02
CA ALA A 140 -23.19 -11.78 3.68
C ALA A 140 -23.85 -13.03 4.28
N ILE A 141 -23.15 -14.16 4.28
CA ILE A 141 -23.65 -15.42 4.86
C ILE A 141 -23.80 -15.31 6.37
N VAL A 142 -22.77 -14.83 7.08
CA VAL A 142 -22.84 -14.70 8.56
C VAL A 142 -23.86 -13.66 8.99
N LEU A 143 -24.00 -12.56 8.23
CA LEU A 143 -25.03 -11.56 8.47
C LEU A 143 -26.43 -12.12 8.22
N ALA A 144 -26.62 -12.88 7.14
CA ALA A 144 -27.88 -13.56 6.84
C ALA A 144 -28.25 -14.55 7.96
N CYS A 145 -27.30 -15.31 8.50
CA CYS A 145 -27.54 -16.17 9.66
C CYS A 145 -28.09 -15.38 10.86
N ALA A 146 -27.53 -14.21 11.14
CA ALA A 146 -28.02 -13.34 12.23
C ALA A 146 -29.45 -12.86 11.95
N TYR A 147 -29.71 -12.33 10.75
CA TYR A 147 -31.05 -11.84 10.37
C TYR A 147 -32.11 -12.95 10.32
N VAL A 148 -31.77 -14.15 9.84
CA VAL A 148 -32.71 -15.28 9.79
C VAL A 148 -33.07 -15.72 11.20
N ALA A 149 -32.09 -15.77 12.12
CA ALA A 149 -32.35 -16.10 13.52
C ALA A 149 -33.29 -15.07 14.19
N ILE A 150 -33.07 -13.77 13.93
CA ILE A 150 -33.95 -12.68 14.39
C ILE A 150 -35.36 -12.86 13.81
N GLY A 151 -35.49 -13.06 12.51
CA GLY A 151 -36.78 -13.19 11.84
C GLY A 151 -37.59 -14.39 12.30
N LEU A 152 -36.93 -15.53 12.52
CA LEU A 152 -37.58 -16.72 13.10
C LEU A 152 -38.08 -16.47 14.53
N TRP A 153 -37.30 -15.77 15.35
CA TRP A 153 -37.68 -15.40 16.72
C TRP A 153 -38.87 -14.44 16.77
N VAL A 154 -38.91 -13.47 15.85
CA VAL A 154 -40.06 -12.54 15.70
C VAL A 154 -41.29 -13.28 15.20
N SER A 155 -41.16 -14.09 14.14
CA SER A 155 -42.27 -14.87 13.57
C SER A 155 -42.88 -15.82 14.61
N ALA A 156 -42.06 -16.40 15.49
CA ALA A 156 -42.52 -17.22 16.61
C ALA A 156 -43.20 -16.44 17.75
N ARG A 157 -43.46 -15.12 17.62
CA ARG A 157 -44.22 -14.32 18.59
C ARG A 157 -45.46 -13.65 18.01
N THR A 158 -45.69 -13.74 16.71
CA THR A 158 -46.80 -13.08 16.03
C THR A 158 -47.63 -14.10 15.26
N GLU A 159 -48.90 -13.78 15.08
CA GLU A 159 -49.82 -14.54 14.21
C GLU A 159 -49.98 -13.85 12.85
N ASN A 160 -49.57 -12.57 12.74
CA ASN A 160 -49.67 -11.78 11.53
C ASN A 160 -48.31 -11.72 10.80
N GLN A 161 -48.30 -12.21 9.55
CA GLN A 161 -47.11 -12.22 8.67
C GLN A 161 -46.58 -10.81 8.40
N VAL A 162 -47.46 -9.82 8.18
CA VAL A 162 -47.04 -8.44 7.89
C VAL A 162 -46.34 -7.82 9.10
N VAL A 163 -46.87 -8.04 10.30
CA VAL A 163 -46.24 -7.59 11.55
C VAL A 163 -44.89 -8.29 11.74
N SER A 164 -44.81 -9.59 11.43
CA SER A 164 -43.54 -10.34 11.47
C SER A 164 -42.47 -9.70 10.58
N LEU A 165 -42.84 -9.33 9.35
CA LEU A 165 -41.93 -8.72 8.39
C LEU A 165 -41.43 -7.36 8.91
N ILE A 166 -42.35 -6.47 9.30
CA ILE A 166 -42.03 -5.10 9.72
C ILE A 166 -41.13 -5.11 10.96
N VAL A 167 -41.46 -5.92 11.97
CA VAL A 167 -40.68 -5.97 13.21
C VAL A 167 -39.30 -6.60 12.98
N THR A 168 -39.19 -7.62 12.13
CA THR A 168 -37.89 -8.20 11.75
C THR A 168 -37.03 -7.17 11.05
N ALA A 169 -37.59 -6.45 10.08
CA ALA A 169 -36.88 -5.41 9.34
C ALA A 169 -36.42 -4.27 10.26
N ALA A 170 -37.26 -3.85 11.21
CA ALA A 170 -36.94 -2.82 12.18
C ALA A 170 -35.78 -3.24 13.12
N ILE A 171 -35.81 -4.47 13.66
CA ILE A 171 -34.74 -4.97 14.55
C ILE A 171 -33.44 -5.12 13.77
N ALA A 172 -33.48 -5.74 12.59
CA ALA A 172 -32.29 -5.90 11.75
C ALA A 172 -31.71 -4.55 11.30
N GLY A 173 -32.59 -3.60 10.93
CA GLY A 173 -32.22 -2.22 10.61
C GLY A 173 -31.60 -1.48 11.80
N ALA A 174 -32.11 -1.68 13.02
CA ALA A 174 -31.51 -1.08 14.22
C ALA A 174 -30.09 -1.60 14.45
N PHE A 175 -29.86 -2.92 14.39
CA PHE A 175 -28.51 -3.50 14.49
C PHE A 175 -27.55 -2.96 13.42
N TYR A 176 -28.04 -2.73 12.21
CA TYR A 176 -27.25 -2.12 11.14
C TYR A 176 -26.90 -0.65 11.42
N LEU A 177 -27.87 0.15 11.89
CA LEU A 177 -27.73 1.60 12.05
C LEU A 177 -26.94 2.02 13.31
N ILE A 178 -27.02 1.27 14.42
CA ILE A 178 -26.46 1.64 15.74
C ILE A 178 -24.98 2.06 15.67
N GLY A 179 -24.16 1.37 14.87
CA GLY A 179 -22.73 1.71 14.72
C GLY A 179 -22.38 2.56 13.50
N SER A 180 -23.38 3.14 12.82
CA SER A 180 -23.15 3.99 11.66
C SER A 180 -22.46 5.30 12.03
N SER A 181 -21.71 5.87 11.09
CA SER A 181 -21.08 7.20 11.26
C SER A 181 -22.11 8.28 11.57
N ALA A 182 -23.32 8.19 10.98
CA ALA A 182 -24.41 9.14 11.18
C ALA A 182 -24.91 9.20 12.64
N ILE A 183 -24.94 8.07 13.35
CA ILE A 183 -25.37 8.02 14.76
C ILE A 183 -24.18 8.28 15.68
N THR A 184 -23.02 7.70 15.38
CA THR A 184 -21.84 7.81 16.24
C THR A 184 -21.25 9.22 16.26
N SER A 185 -21.51 10.06 15.24
CA SER A 185 -21.13 11.48 15.23
C SER A 185 -22.03 12.38 16.08
N LEU A 186 -23.21 11.90 16.49
CA LEU A 186 -24.17 12.67 17.31
C LEU A 186 -23.88 12.55 18.81
N VAL A 187 -22.94 11.69 19.21
CA VAL A 187 -22.60 11.40 20.60
C VAL A 187 -21.10 11.60 20.85
N ASP A 188 -20.73 11.73 22.13
CA ASP A 188 -19.32 11.83 22.55
C ASP A 188 -18.50 10.63 22.07
N TYR A 189 -17.20 10.86 21.83
CA TYR A 189 -16.26 9.87 21.27
C TYR A 189 -16.29 8.51 21.98
N ARG A 190 -16.29 8.49 23.32
CA ARG A 190 -16.36 7.26 24.12
C ARG A 190 -17.65 6.48 23.88
N THR A 191 -18.79 7.17 23.85
CA THR A 191 -20.10 6.55 23.59
C THR A 191 -20.18 6.09 22.13
N GLY A 192 -19.62 6.86 21.22
CA GLY A 192 -19.50 6.51 19.80
C GLY A 192 -18.72 5.21 19.58
N ASP A 193 -17.63 4.99 20.31
CA ASP A 193 -16.85 3.76 20.21
C ASP A 193 -17.64 2.54 20.73
N TRP A 194 -18.34 2.66 21.85
CA TRP A 194 -19.25 1.60 22.32
C TRP A 194 -20.35 1.26 21.30
N LEU A 195 -20.93 2.27 20.67
CA LEU A 195 -21.94 2.07 19.63
C LEU A 195 -21.35 1.41 18.37
N ARG A 196 -20.11 1.75 18.00
CA ARG A 196 -19.39 1.09 16.88
C ARG A 196 -19.13 -0.38 17.15
N LEU A 197 -18.87 -0.76 18.40
CA LEU A 197 -18.69 -2.15 18.81
C LEU A 197 -19.98 -2.97 18.67
N LEU A 198 -21.14 -2.33 18.84
CA LEU A 198 -22.48 -2.94 18.70
C LEU A 198 -23.06 -2.87 17.29
N GLY A 199 -22.45 -2.12 16.37
CA GLY A 199 -22.94 -2.00 15.00
C GLY A 199 -22.64 -3.24 14.16
N ALA A 200 -23.68 -3.83 13.54
CA ALA A 200 -23.47 -4.85 12.51
C ALA A 200 -22.83 -4.25 11.25
N GLY A 201 -23.20 -3.03 10.86
CA GLY A 201 -22.67 -2.41 9.62
C GLY A 201 -21.15 -2.17 9.62
N SER A 202 -20.59 -1.73 10.75
CA SER A 202 -19.15 -1.47 10.90
C SER A 202 -18.33 -2.76 10.76
N ARG A 203 -18.78 -3.83 11.43
CA ARG A 203 -18.20 -5.18 11.35
C ARG A 203 -18.32 -5.77 9.95
N PHE A 204 -19.44 -5.54 9.27
CA PHE A 204 -19.63 -5.97 7.89
C PHE A 204 -18.61 -5.32 6.94
N SER A 205 -18.44 -4.00 7.02
CA SER A 205 -17.47 -3.25 6.20
C SER A 205 -16.02 -3.70 6.45
N SER A 206 -15.69 -4.12 7.67
CA SER A 206 -14.38 -4.72 7.98
C SER A 206 -14.13 -5.99 7.14
N ILE A 207 -15.09 -6.91 7.11
CA ILE A 207 -14.99 -8.19 6.40
C ILE A 207 -14.99 -8.01 4.87
N THR A 208 -15.80 -7.10 4.32
CA THR A 208 -15.90 -6.88 2.87
C THR A 208 -14.62 -6.32 2.24
N ARG A 209 -13.71 -5.76 3.03
CA ARG A 209 -12.37 -5.37 2.57
C ARG A 209 -11.46 -6.57 2.24
N GLY A 210 -11.90 -7.80 2.53
CA GLY A 210 -11.11 -9.02 2.35
C GLY A 210 -10.28 -9.39 3.57
N VAL A 211 -10.59 -8.80 4.73
CA VAL A 211 -9.95 -9.07 6.00
C VAL A 211 -10.91 -9.86 6.88
N LEU A 212 -10.60 -11.12 7.17
CA LEU A 212 -11.38 -11.93 8.09
C LEU A 212 -10.83 -11.81 9.51
N ASP A 213 -11.59 -11.17 10.37
CA ASP A 213 -11.31 -11.09 11.81
C ASP A 213 -12.22 -12.06 12.56
N LEU A 214 -11.65 -12.87 13.45
CA LEU A 214 -12.42 -13.80 14.29
C LEU A 214 -13.46 -13.06 15.15
N ARG A 215 -13.16 -11.82 15.57
CA ARG A 215 -14.05 -10.98 16.38
C ARG A 215 -15.33 -10.65 15.63
N ASP A 216 -15.22 -10.34 14.34
CA ASP A 216 -16.35 -9.97 13.51
C ASP A 216 -17.22 -11.19 13.21
N LEU A 217 -16.61 -12.36 12.95
CA LEU A 217 -17.33 -13.62 12.72
C LEU A 217 -18.06 -14.10 13.99
N TYR A 218 -17.40 -14.03 15.15
CA TYR A 218 -17.99 -14.44 16.41
C TYR A 218 -19.15 -13.53 16.81
N TYR A 219 -19.08 -12.23 16.52
CA TYR A 219 -20.17 -11.29 16.76
C TYR A 219 -21.47 -11.76 16.07
N TYR A 220 -21.43 -12.06 14.77
CA TYR A 220 -22.61 -12.57 14.07
C TYR A 220 -23.06 -13.92 14.58
N ALA A 221 -22.12 -14.84 14.84
CA ALA A 221 -22.44 -16.15 15.41
C ALA A 221 -23.14 -16.02 16.77
N SER A 222 -22.72 -15.08 17.61
CA SER A 222 -23.33 -14.82 18.91
C SER A 222 -24.78 -14.35 18.79
N ILE A 223 -25.06 -13.43 17.86
CA ILE A 223 -26.43 -12.97 17.56
C ILE A 223 -27.26 -14.16 17.08
N THR A 224 -26.77 -14.93 16.11
CA THR A 224 -27.47 -16.12 15.61
C THR A 224 -27.81 -17.08 16.76
N LEU A 225 -26.84 -17.43 17.59
CA LEU A 225 -27.03 -18.36 18.70
C LEU A 225 -28.02 -17.83 19.74
N VAL A 226 -27.93 -16.56 20.12
CA VAL A 226 -28.83 -15.93 21.09
C VAL A 226 -30.27 -15.93 20.57
N PHE A 227 -30.51 -15.49 19.33
CA PHE A 227 -31.87 -15.44 18.79
C PHE A 227 -32.46 -16.84 18.51
N LEU A 228 -31.63 -17.83 18.13
CA LEU A 228 -32.09 -19.23 18.05
C LEU A 228 -32.45 -19.81 19.43
N ALA A 229 -31.65 -19.51 20.47
CA ALA A 229 -31.96 -19.92 21.85
C ALA A 229 -33.24 -19.26 22.35
N LEU A 230 -33.42 -17.97 22.06
CA LEU A 230 -34.66 -17.27 22.39
C LEU A 230 -35.86 -17.78 21.58
N ASN A 231 -35.67 -18.24 20.34
CA ASN A 231 -36.74 -18.82 19.53
C ASN A 231 -37.18 -20.16 20.13
N ARG A 232 -36.22 -21.01 20.51
CA ARG A 232 -36.48 -22.23 21.26
C ARG A 232 -37.26 -21.93 22.56
N LEU A 233 -36.89 -20.89 23.30
CA LEU A 233 -37.62 -20.47 24.50
C LEU A 233 -39.06 -20.05 24.16
N SER A 234 -39.29 -19.34 23.04
CA SER A 234 -40.64 -18.97 22.58
C SER A 234 -41.53 -20.18 22.32
N LEU A 235 -40.99 -21.24 21.71
CA LEU A 235 -41.74 -22.48 21.47
C LEU A 235 -41.96 -23.28 22.76
N GLU A 236 -40.96 -23.33 23.64
CA GLU A 236 -41.09 -24.02 24.93
C GLU A 236 -42.16 -23.37 25.81
N LYS A 237 -42.30 -22.05 25.77
CA LYS A 237 -43.38 -21.32 26.44
C LYS A 237 -44.77 -21.77 26.00
N LEU A 238 -44.96 -22.11 24.72
CA LEU A 238 -46.24 -22.60 24.21
C LEU A 238 -46.61 -23.97 24.81
N ARG A 239 -45.60 -24.77 25.19
CA ARG A 239 -45.79 -26.08 25.80
C ARG A 239 -46.14 -26.02 27.29
N TRP A 240 -45.94 -24.86 27.93
CA TRP A 240 -46.19 -24.69 29.37
C TRP A 240 -47.68 -24.56 29.75
N ALA A 241 -48.58 -24.42 28.76
CA ALA A 241 -50.05 -24.45 28.85
C ALA A 241 -50.64 -24.16 30.25
N ASN A 242 -51.07 -22.91 30.52
CA ASN A 242 -51.77 -22.44 31.75
C ASN A 242 -51.29 -22.95 33.14
N ASN A 243 -50.17 -23.68 33.22
CA ASN A 243 -49.65 -24.20 34.47
C ASN A 243 -49.12 -23.04 35.32
N THR A 244 -49.41 -23.09 36.62
CA THR A 244 -48.82 -22.14 37.58
C THR A 244 -47.29 -22.15 37.46
N PRO A 245 -46.62 -20.99 37.51
CA PRO A 245 -45.19 -20.89 37.24
C PRO A 245 -44.36 -21.79 38.18
N GLN A 246 -43.89 -22.93 37.66
CA GLN A 246 -43.08 -23.89 38.40
C GLN A 246 -41.59 -23.50 38.36
N SER A 247 -40.79 -24.02 39.30
CA SER A 247 -39.33 -23.82 39.34
C SER A 247 -38.62 -24.25 38.04
N ALA A 248 -39.17 -25.22 37.32
CA ALA A 248 -38.72 -25.64 36.00
C ALA A 248 -38.83 -24.54 34.92
N HIS A 249 -39.86 -23.68 34.97
CA HIS A 249 -40.01 -22.56 34.03
C HIS A 249 -38.92 -21.51 34.29
N ARG A 250 -38.64 -21.20 35.57
CA ARG A 250 -37.55 -20.27 35.95
C ARG A 250 -36.18 -20.76 35.47
N ARG A 251 -35.92 -22.08 35.53
CA ARG A 251 -34.68 -22.68 35.02
C ARG A 251 -34.47 -22.40 33.52
N TRP A 252 -35.51 -22.50 32.69
CA TRP A 252 -35.40 -22.18 31.26
C TRP A 252 -35.04 -20.72 31.00
N TYR A 253 -35.65 -19.77 31.73
CA TYR A 253 -35.29 -18.36 31.65
C TYR A 253 -33.83 -18.12 32.05
N TRP A 254 -33.38 -18.72 33.17
CA TRP A 254 -31.99 -18.60 33.63
C TRP A 254 -31.00 -19.24 32.65
N LEU A 255 -31.31 -20.39 32.07
CA LEU A 255 -30.45 -21.04 31.07
C LEU A 255 -30.29 -20.16 29.82
N THR A 256 -31.40 -19.62 29.29
CA THR A 256 -31.33 -18.72 28.13
C THR A 256 -30.60 -17.41 28.47
N LEU A 257 -30.82 -16.86 29.66
CA LEU A 257 -30.15 -15.64 30.11
C LEU A 257 -28.64 -15.85 30.30
N LEU A 258 -28.23 -16.93 30.96
CA LEU A 258 -26.83 -17.29 31.14
C LEU A 258 -26.16 -17.58 29.80
N PHE A 259 -26.86 -18.23 28.87
CA PHE A 259 -26.34 -18.46 27.53
C PHE A 259 -26.11 -17.14 26.78
N ALA A 260 -27.07 -16.23 26.82
CA ALA A 260 -26.93 -14.90 26.22
C ALA A 260 -25.82 -14.07 26.89
N ALA A 261 -25.74 -14.10 28.22
CA ALA A 261 -24.69 -13.42 28.98
C ALA A 261 -23.30 -13.96 28.65
N ASN A 262 -23.12 -15.28 28.54
CA ASN A 262 -21.86 -15.89 28.11
C ASN A 262 -21.50 -15.53 26.67
N ALA A 263 -22.48 -15.51 25.76
CA ALA A 263 -22.24 -15.09 24.38
C ALA A 263 -21.77 -13.63 24.30
N LEU A 264 -22.34 -12.74 25.11
CA LEU A 264 -21.91 -11.34 25.23
C LEU A 264 -20.55 -11.20 25.91
N ALA A 265 -20.30 -11.91 27.01
CA ALA A 265 -19.01 -11.89 27.72
C ALA A 265 -17.86 -12.38 26.84
N ALA A 266 -18.09 -13.44 26.06
CA ALA A 266 -17.11 -13.95 25.09
C ALA A 266 -16.81 -12.95 23.98
N ASN A 267 -17.80 -12.17 23.51
CA ASN A 267 -17.55 -11.09 22.56
C ASN A 267 -16.61 -10.03 23.14
N LEU A 268 -16.80 -9.64 24.41
CA LEU A 268 -15.94 -8.68 25.09
C LEU A 268 -14.52 -9.24 25.27
N TRP A 269 -14.40 -10.50 25.70
CA TRP A 269 -13.10 -11.17 25.86
C TRP A 269 -12.32 -11.30 24.55
N LEU A 270 -13.01 -11.60 23.44
CA LEU A 270 -12.40 -11.70 22.11
C LEU A 270 -11.82 -10.37 21.59
N GLN A 271 -12.24 -9.21 22.15
CA GLN A 271 -11.69 -7.91 21.72
C GLN A 271 -10.19 -7.80 22.02
N GLU A 272 -9.72 -8.46 23.07
CA GLU A 272 -8.32 -8.49 23.52
C GLU A 272 -7.41 -9.40 22.67
N ILE A 273 -7.93 -10.04 21.63
CA ILE A 273 -7.20 -10.98 20.77
C ILE A 273 -6.95 -10.34 19.39
N PRO A 274 -5.92 -9.49 19.22
CA PRO A 274 -5.66 -8.78 17.96
C PRO A 274 -5.00 -9.64 16.87
N TRP A 275 -4.50 -10.83 17.21
CA TRP A 275 -3.72 -11.67 16.31
C TRP A 275 -4.56 -12.62 15.44
N ALA A 276 -5.83 -12.85 15.78
CA ALA A 276 -6.73 -13.77 15.06
C ALA A 276 -7.37 -13.12 13.83
N ARG A 277 -6.52 -12.61 12.93
CA ARG A 277 -6.91 -11.86 11.72
C ARG A 277 -6.20 -12.44 10.50
N VAL A 278 -6.96 -12.67 9.43
CA VAL A 278 -6.45 -13.18 8.14
C VAL A 278 -6.77 -12.18 7.04
N ASP A 279 -5.75 -11.75 6.29
CA ASP A 279 -5.90 -10.88 5.12
C ASP A 279 -5.92 -11.74 3.84
N LEU A 280 -7.08 -11.85 3.21
CA LEU A 280 -7.31 -12.61 1.97
C LEU A 280 -7.00 -11.81 0.70
N THR A 281 -6.63 -10.52 0.82
CA THR A 281 -6.43 -9.67 -0.36
C THR A 281 -5.20 -10.05 -1.16
N ARG A 282 -5.27 -9.80 -2.47
CA ARG A 282 -4.16 -10.08 -3.38
C ARG A 282 -2.96 -9.22 -2.99
N GLY A 283 -1.90 -9.86 -2.49
CA GLY A 283 -0.67 -9.19 -2.07
C GLY A 283 -0.68 -8.69 -0.63
N HIS A 284 -1.63 -9.12 0.21
CA HIS A 284 -1.74 -8.74 1.63
C HIS A 284 -1.74 -7.22 1.84
N LEU A 285 -2.61 -6.53 1.10
CA LEU A 285 -2.68 -5.06 1.06
C LEU A 285 -3.01 -4.43 2.42
N TYR A 286 -3.62 -5.20 3.33
CA TYR A 286 -3.97 -4.75 4.67
C TYR A 286 -3.02 -5.28 5.74
N THR A 287 -1.87 -5.83 5.34
CA THR A 287 -0.84 -6.31 6.26
C THR A 287 0.38 -5.39 6.20
N LEU A 288 0.48 -4.50 7.19
CA LEU A 288 1.65 -3.63 7.33
C LEU A 288 2.95 -4.43 7.50
N SER A 289 4.02 -3.92 6.92
CA SER A 289 5.37 -4.46 7.06
C SER A 289 5.84 -4.44 8.50
N GLN A 290 6.76 -5.36 8.84
CA GLN A 290 7.35 -5.38 10.18
C GLN A 290 8.10 -4.09 10.50
N ALA A 291 8.70 -3.44 9.49
CA ALA A 291 9.38 -2.16 9.66
C ALA A 291 8.41 -1.05 10.07
N THR A 292 7.22 -1.01 9.48
CA THR A 292 6.15 -0.08 9.85
C THR A 292 5.66 -0.36 11.27
N LYS A 293 5.36 -1.62 11.61
CA LYS A 293 4.94 -2.00 12.98
C LYS A 293 5.96 -1.60 14.04
N ASN A 294 7.25 -1.85 13.78
CA ASN A 294 8.33 -1.46 14.68
C ASN A 294 8.43 0.07 14.83
N THR A 295 8.16 0.82 13.76
CA THR A 295 8.17 2.30 13.81
C THR A 295 6.99 2.82 14.64
N LEU A 296 5.79 2.25 14.46
CA LEU A 296 4.60 2.61 15.25
C LEU A 296 4.75 2.26 16.73
N ALA A 297 5.43 1.15 17.05
CA ALA A 297 5.70 0.76 18.43
C ALA A 297 6.59 1.77 19.19
N GLN A 298 7.40 2.57 18.48
CA GLN A 298 8.27 3.58 19.07
C GLN A 298 7.56 4.91 19.39
N LEU A 299 6.30 5.08 18.97
CA LEU A 299 5.52 6.28 19.25
C LEU A 299 5.29 6.42 20.76
N ARG A 300 5.56 7.61 21.30
CA ARG A 300 5.31 7.98 22.70
C ARG A 300 4.11 8.92 22.84
N GLU A 301 3.97 9.84 21.89
CA GLU A 301 2.83 10.76 21.77
C GLU A 301 1.81 10.27 20.73
N PRO A 302 0.59 10.83 20.71
CA PRO A 302 -0.38 10.58 19.64
C PRO A 302 0.13 11.11 18.28
N LEU A 303 0.15 10.24 17.27
CA LEU A 303 0.41 10.55 15.87
C LEU A 303 -0.91 10.84 15.16
N LEU A 304 -1.03 12.00 14.52
CA LEU A 304 -2.16 12.35 13.66
C LEU A 304 -1.78 12.10 12.20
N ILE A 305 -2.56 11.25 11.50
CA ILE A 305 -2.48 11.10 10.05
C ILE A 305 -3.79 11.59 9.43
N ARG A 306 -3.74 12.66 8.66
CA ARG A 306 -4.93 13.29 8.06
C ARG A 306 -4.86 13.25 6.53
N GLY A 307 -5.78 12.52 5.91
CA GLY A 307 -5.92 12.46 4.46
C GLY A 307 -6.87 13.55 3.95
N TYR A 308 -6.36 14.43 3.09
CA TYR A 308 -7.10 15.47 2.41
C TYR A 308 -7.46 14.99 1.00
N PHE A 309 -8.69 14.51 0.83
CA PHE A 309 -9.18 13.93 -0.41
C PHE A 309 -10.49 14.58 -0.82
N SER A 310 -10.52 15.22 -1.99
CA SER A 310 -11.75 15.80 -2.55
C SER A 310 -12.70 14.72 -3.07
N SER A 311 -14.00 14.88 -2.82
CA SER A 311 -15.05 14.00 -3.37
C SER A 311 -15.09 14.07 -4.90
N SER A 312 -14.84 15.25 -5.45
CA SER A 312 -14.75 15.51 -6.89
C SER A 312 -13.28 15.66 -7.29
N THR A 313 -12.68 14.58 -7.78
CA THR A 313 -11.26 14.54 -8.21
C THR A 313 -11.13 14.09 -9.67
N HIS A 314 -9.91 14.11 -10.20
CA HIS A 314 -9.62 13.64 -11.54
C HIS A 314 -9.99 12.14 -11.67
N PRO A 315 -10.61 11.68 -12.78
CA PRO A 315 -11.05 10.28 -12.95
C PRO A 315 -9.93 9.24 -12.77
N LEU A 316 -8.68 9.59 -13.08
CA LEU A 316 -7.51 8.72 -12.86
C LEU A 316 -7.04 8.67 -11.39
N LEU A 317 -7.44 9.63 -10.55
CA LEU A 317 -7.08 9.71 -9.13
C LEU A 317 -8.15 9.11 -8.23
N ALA A 318 -9.42 9.26 -8.60
CA ALA A 318 -10.56 8.75 -7.82
C ALA A 318 -10.41 7.27 -7.40
N PRO A 319 -9.89 6.35 -8.25
CA PRO A 319 -9.66 4.96 -7.87
C PRO A 319 -8.61 4.71 -6.78
N LEU A 320 -7.70 5.67 -6.57
CA LEU A 320 -6.57 5.52 -5.65
C LEU A 320 -6.93 5.95 -4.22
N VAL A 321 -7.93 6.83 -4.07
CA VAL A 321 -8.37 7.34 -2.76
C VAL A 321 -8.85 6.21 -1.84
N PRO A 322 -9.70 5.26 -2.26
CA PRO A 322 -10.11 4.15 -1.40
C PRO A 322 -8.93 3.31 -0.90
N GLN A 323 -7.94 3.04 -1.77
CA GLN A 323 -6.74 2.28 -1.41
C GLN A 323 -5.91 2.98 -0.34
N LEU A 324 -5.76 4.31 -0.43
CA LEU A 324 -5.08 5.11 0.58
C LEU A 324 -5.85 5.17 1.90
N ARG A 325 -7.19 5.34 1.85
CA ARG A 325 -8.03 5.33 3.05
C ARG A 325 -7.92 4.01 3.81
N ASP A 326 -7.93 2.92 3.06
CA ASP A 326 -7.76 1.57 3.55
C ASP A 326 -6.40 1.37 4.20
N LEU A 327 -5.32 1.75 3.51
CA LEU A 327 -3.97 1.68 4.08
C LEU A 327 -3.88 2.51 5.36
N LEU A 328 -4.39 3.74 5.36
CA LEU A 328 -4.36 4.61 6.53
C LEU A 328 -5.18 4.02 7.69
N ALA A 329 -6.32 3.40 7.43
CA ALA A 329 -7.07 2.69 8.46
C ALA A 329 -6.24 1.57 9.11
N GLU A 330 -5.37 0.89 8.36
CA GLU A 330 -4.45 -0.11 8.93
C GLU A 330 -3.40 0.50 9.85
N TYR A 331 -2.93 1.72 9.59
CA TYR A 331 -2.05 2.44 10.53
C TYR A 331 -2.76 2.74 11.84
N ALA A 332 -4.04 3.14 11.80
CA ALA A 332 -4.84 3.32 13.01
C ALA A 332 -5.00 2.01 13.79
N VAL A 333 -5.32 0.90 13.10
CA VAL A 333 -5.48 -0.41 13.73
C VAL A 333 -4.16 -0.90 14.36
N ALA A 334 -3.04 -0.77 13.65
CA ALA A 334 -1.74 -1.22 14.14
C ALA A 334 -1.14 -0.32 15.21
N GLY A 335 -1.44 0.98 15.18
CA GLY A 335 -0.99 1.96 16.16
C GLY A 335 -1.84 2.04 17.43
N GLY A 336 -3.05 1.48 17.40
CA GLY A 336 -4.01 1.57 18.50
C GLY A 336 -4.31 3.03 18.86
N ASP A 337 -4.40 3.33 20.15
CA ASP A 337 -4.71 4.67 20.65
C ASP A 337 -3.66 5.74 20.31
N LYS A 338 -2.46 5.32 19.89
CA LYS A 338 -1.37 6.25 19.55
C LYS A 338 -1.46 6.79 18.13
N VAL A 339 -2.34 6.26 17.28
CA VAL A 339 -2.44 6.68 15.88
C VAL A 339 -3.88 7.06 15.55
N HIS A 340 -4.10 8.35 15.30
CA HIS A 340 -5.39 8.89 14.93
C HIS A 340 -5.43 9.20 13.45
N VAL A 341 -6.37 8.57 12.73
CA VAL A 341 -6.54 8.76 11.30
C VAL A 341 -7.82 9.54 11.04
N GLN A 342 -7.71 10.61 10.25
CA GLN A 342 -8.84 11.46 9.88
C GLN A 342 -8.89 11.65 8.36
N PHE A 343 -10.09 11.59 7.78
CA PHE A 343 -10.31 11.91 6.38
C PHE A 343 -11.13 13.19 6.28
N VAL A 344 -10.61 14.17 5.56
CA VAL A 344 -11.23 15.48 5.40
C VAL A 344 -11.40 15.74 3.91
N ASP A 345 -12.58 16.21 3.53
CA ASP A 345 -12.78 16.85 2.24
C ASP A 345 -12.75 18.38 2.43
N PRO A 346 -11.67 19.06 1.99
CA PRO A 346 -11.57 20.51 2.08
C PRO A 346 -12.69 21.28 1.36
N GLN A 347 -13.31 20.69 0.33
CA GLN A 347 -14.38 21.35 -0.43
C GLN A 347 -15.66 21.49 0.41
N HIS A 348 -15.93 20.53 1.30
CA HIS A 348 -17.09 20.54 2.20
C HIS A 348 -16.79 21.16 3.58
N HIS A 349 -15.51 21.37 3.91
CA HIS A 349 -15.07 21.89 5.21
C HIS A 349 -14.13 23.11 5.09
N PRO A 350 -14.64 24.32 4.83
CA PRO A 350 -13.82 25.50 4.54
C PRO A 350 -12.89 25.92 5.69
N LYS A 351 -13.27 25.70 6.95
CA LYS A 351 -12.41 25.98 8.11
C LYS A 351 -11.16 25.11 8.12
N LEU A 352 -11.31 23.80 7.88
CA LEU A 352 -10.20 22.86 7.82
C LEU A 352 -9.36 23.06 6.55
N ALA A 353 -9.96 23.52 5.45
CA ALA A 353 -9.24 23.92 4.25
C ALA A 353 -8.32 25.13 4.50
N ALA A 354 -8.82 26.15 5.22
CA ALA A 354 -8.03 27.32 5.60
C ALA A 354 -6.87 26.95 6.54
N GLU A 355 -7.11 26.10 7.54
CA GLU A 355 -6.04 25.54 8.39
C GLU A 355 -5.00 24.79 7.56
N ALA A 356 -5.45 23.92 6.65
CA ALA A 356 -4.58 23.12 5.79
C ALA A 356 -3.67 24.00 4.92
N GLY A 357 -4.23 25.04 4.31
CA GLY A 357 -3.49 25.98 3.46
C GLY A 357 -2.52 26.89 4.23
N ASN A 358 -2.94 27.41 5.39
CA ASN A 358 -2.16 28.39 6.14
C ASN A 358 -1.07 27.73 7.00
N ARG A 359 -1.38 26.64 7.69
CA ARG A 359 -0.46 25.98 8.62
C ARG A 359 0.44 24.96 7.96
N TYR A 360 -0.11 24.18 7.03
CA TYR A 360 0.58 23.04 6.43
C TYR A 360 0.93 23.24 4.94
N GLY A 361 0.51 24.36 4.34
CA GLY A 361 0.79 24.66 2.93
C GLY A 361 0.02 23.79 1.93
N ILE A 362 -1.04 23.10 2.37
CA ILE A 362 -1.83 22.19 1.53
C ILE A 362 -2.83 23.01 0.69
N ARG A 363 -2.68 22.96 -0.64
CA ARG A 363 -3.49 23.72 -1.59
C ARG A 363 -4.05 22.81 -2.67
N PRO A 364 -5.21 23.13 -3.26
CA PRO A 364 -5.79 22.30 -4.30
C PRO A 364 -4.91 22.33 -5.55
N THR A 365 -4.72 21.17 -6.17
CA THR A 365 -4.02 21.07 -7.46
C THR A 365 -5.05 21.12 -8.59
N PRO A 366 -4.90 22.05 -9.56
CA PRO A 366 -5.80 22.10 -10.72
C PRO A 366 -5.46 20.97 -11.70
N PHE A 367 -6.46 20.14 -12.01
CA PHE A 367 -6.36 19.10 -13.04
C PHE A 367 -7.31 19.41 -14.19
N GLN A 368 -6.81 19.32 -15.43
CA GLN A 368 -7.67 19.39 -16.60
C GLN A 368 -8.33 18.02 -16.81
N VAL A 369 -9.66 18.01 -16.85
CA VAL A 369 -10.47 16.82 -17.12
C VAL A 369 -11.18 17.03 -18.46
N ALA A 370 -10.84 16.22 -19.46
CA ALA A 370 -11.59 16.14 -20.69
C ALA A 370 -12.72 15.11 -20.53
N SER A 371 -13.96 15.58 -20.48
CA SER A 371 -15.14 14.72 -20.64
C SER A 371 -15.55 14.65 -22.10
N LYS A 372 -16.40 13.67 -22.47
CA LYS A 372 -16.92 13.51 -23.84
C LYS A 372 -17.56 14.78 -24.43
N TYR A 373 -17.99 15.72 -23.59
CA TYR A 373 -18.72 16.92 -23.98
C TYR A 373 -18.02 18.25 -23.60
N ARG A 374 -17.03 18.24 -22.70
CA ARG A 374 -16.38 19.46 -22.20
C ARG A 374 -15.05 19.18 -21.53
N THR A 375 -14.06 20.04 -21.78
CA THR A 375 -12.85 20.16 -20.97
C THR A 375 -13.13 21.11 -19.79
N SER A 376 -13.00 20.62 -18.55
CA SER A 376 -13.14 21.42 -17.34
C SER A 376 -11.89 21.31 -16.48
N VAL A 377 -11.59 22.35 -15.69
CA VAL A 377 -10.54 22.29 -14.67
C VAL A 377 -11.19 21.90 -13.35
N VAL A 378 -10.72 20.82 -12.75
CA VAL A 378 -11.16 20.35 -11.42
C VAL A 378 -10.01 20.56 -10.43
N ASN A 379 -10.26 21.38 -9.43
CA ASN A 379 -9.34 21.62 -8.32
C ASN A 379 -9.48 20.52 -7.29
N SER A 380 -8.46 19.66 -7.15
CA SER A 380 -8.52 18.50 -6.26
C SER A 380 -7.41 18.52 -5.21
N TYR A 381 -7.77 18.13 -3.99
CA TYR A 381 -6.83 17.79 -2.93
C TYR A 381 -6.54 16.28 -3.00
N PHE A 382 -5.26 15.92 -2.92
CA PHE A 382 -4.77 14.55 -2.89
C PHE A 382 -3.47 14.52 -2.06
N ASP A 383 -3.62 14.76 -0.76
CA ASP A 383 -2.49 15.02 0.13
C ASP A 383 -2.70 14.29 1.47
N ILE A 384 -1.63 13.81 2.09
CA ILE A 384 -1.65 13.18 3.42
C ILE A 384 -0.73 13.99 4.34
N LEU A 385 -1.31 14.54 5.40
CA LEU A 385 -0.58 15.18 6.50
C LEU A 385 -0.23 14.12 7.55
N ILE A 386 1.01 14.12 7.99
CA ILE A 386 1.50 13.32 9.10
C ILE A 386 2.03 14.33 10.13
N ALA A 387 1.51 14.29 11.35
CA ALA A 387 1.87 15.21 12.41
C ALA A 387 2.11 14.45 13.72
N TYR A 388 3.23 14.73 14.37
CA TYR A 388 3.67 14.10 15.60
C TYR A 388 4.26 15.17 16.53
N GLY A 389 3.54 15.49 17.61
CA GLY A 389 3.88 16.62 18.47
C GLY A 389 3.82 17.96 17.71
N ASP A 390 4.95 18.67 17.69
CA ASP A 390 5.16 19.93 16.96
C ASP A 390 5.70 19.72 15.52
N GLN A 391 6.13 18.50 15.20
CA GLN A 391 6.71 18.16 13.90
C GLN A 391 5.64 17.65 12.93
N TYR A 392 5.80 17.95 11.64
CA TYR A 392 4.90 17.45 10.59
C TYR A 392 5.57 17.27 9.23
N GLN A 393 5.03 16.36 8.42
CA GLN A 393 5.30 16.24 6.99
C GLN A 393 3.99 16.24 6.19
N VAL A 394 4.06 16.78 4.97
CA VAL A 394 2.97 16.68 3.98
C VAL A 394 3.44 15.80 2.82
N LEU A 395 2.70 14.74 2.55
CA LEU A 395 2.86 13.89 1.38
C LEU A 395 1.88 14.35 0.30
N THR A 396 2.42 14.90 -0.79
CA THR A 396 1.62 15.39 -1.92
C THR A 396 1.39 14.30 -2.98
N PHE A 397 0.55 14.60 -3.97
CA PHE A 397 0.32 13.69 -5.11
C PHE A 397 1.63 13.22 -5.77
N ARG A 398 2.66 14.08 -5.83
CA ARG A 398 3.97 13.73 -6.42
C ARG A 398 4.68 12.63 -5.64
N ASN A 399 4.50 12.59 -4.32
CA ASN A 399 5.08 11.58 -3.45
C ASN A 399 4.33 10.25 -3.56
N LEU A 400 3.01 10.30 -3.73
CA LEU A 400 2.13 9.13 -3.63
C LEU A 400 1.88 8.43 -4.98
N ILE A 401 2.04 9.13 -6.09
CA ILE A 401 1.56 8.69 -7.40
C ILE A 401 2.70 8.50 -8.40
N ASN A 402 2.61 7.42 -9.18
CA ASN A 402 3.40 7.18 -10.37
C ASN A 402 2.52 7.35 -11.61
N VAL A 403 3.01 8.11 -12.58
CA VAL A 403 2.33 8.30 -13.87
C VAL A 403 3.10 7.49 -14.90
N LYS A 404 2.49 6.43 -15.40
CA LYS A 404 3.05 5.60 -16.47
C LYS A 404 2.41 6.00 -17.79
N GLN A 405 3.21 6.51 -18.71
CA GLN A 405 2.78 6.88 -20.06
C GLN A 405 3.13 5.72 -21.00
N ARG A 406 2.12 5.01 -21.52
CA ARG A 406 2.33 3.89 -22.46
C ARG A 406 2.13 4.31 -23.93
N SER A 407 1.39 5.39 -24.17
CA SER A 407 1.12 6.05 -25.47
C SER A 407 0.44 7.41 -25.21
N GLU A 408 0.35 8.30 -26.21
CA GLU A 408 -0.32 9.62 -26.12
C GLU A 408 -1.77 9.55 -25.63
N SER A 409 -2.46 8.42 -25.84
CA SER A 409 -3.88 8.24 -25.47
C SER A 409 -4.13 7.44 -24.18
N ASN A 410 -3.09 6.84 -23.57
CA ASN A 410 -3.24 5.94 -22.42
C ASN A 410 -2.29 6.33 -21.28
N ILE A 411 -2.69 7.34 -20.51
CA ILE A 411 -2.05 7.71 -19.23
C ILE A 411 -2.61 6.79 -18.14
N ARG A 412 -1.76 5.96 -17.54
CA ARG A 412 -2.14 5.11 -16.40
C ARG A 412 -1.50 5.66 -15.13
N VAL A 413 -2.33 5.84 -14.12
CA VAL A 413 -1.93 6.41 -12.82
C VAL A 413 -2.03 5.33 -11.76
N GLU A 414 -0.95 5.10 -11.03
CA GLU A 414 -0.87 4.08 -9.98
C GLU A 414 -0.25 4.67 -8.71
N LEU A 415 -0.54 4.07 -7.55
CA LEU A 415 0.19 4.41 -6.34
C LEU A 415 1.65 3.92 -6.45
N LYS A 416 2.60 4.69 -5.91
CA LYS A 416 4.01 4.31 -5.82
C LYS A 416 4.19 3.21 -4.76
N ASN A 417 4.73 3.57 -3.60
CA ASN A 417 4.76 2.72 -2.42
C ASN A 417 4.27 3.57 -1.23
N PRO A 418 2.94 3.73 -1.09
CA PRO A 418 2.37 4.65 -0.12
C PRO A 418 2.72 4.27 1.31
N GLU A 419 2.84 2.97 1.63
CA GLU A 419 3.28 2.51 2.95
C GLU A 419 4.69 3.02 3.29
N TYR A 420 5.63 2.88 2.35
CA TYR A 420 6.98 3.41 2.54
C TYR A 420 6.97 4.93 2.72
N ALA A 421 6.24 5.66 1.86
CA ALA A 421 6.16 7.12 1.94
C ALA A 421 5.62 7.57 3.31
N ILE A 422 4.54 6.95 3.79
CA ILE A 422 3.93 7.25 5.10
C ILE A 422 4.87 6.87 6.24
N THR A 423 5.40 5.63 6.26
CA THR A 423 6.30 5.17 7.33
C THR A 423 7.58 6.00 7.40
N SER A 424 8.16 6.36 6.26
CA SER A 424 9.37 7.18 6.20
C SER A 424 9.13 8.60 6.75
N ALA A 425 7.98 9.20 6.44
CA ALA A 425 7.57 10.48 7.00
C ALA A 425 7.34 10.41 8.51
N ILE A 426 6.63 9.37 9.00
CA ILE A 426 6.44 9.13 10.45
C ILE A 426 7.80 9.00 11.14
N ARG A 427 8.72 8.21 10.58
CA ARG A 427 10.06 8.04 11.15
C ARG A 427 10.82 9.36 11.22
N LYS A 428 10.73 10.19 10.18
CA LYS A 428 11.39 11.52 10.14
C LYS A 428 10.84 12.45 11.21
N ASP A 429 9.53 12.47 11.42
CA ASP A 429 8.90 13.29 12.47
C ASP A 429 9.21 12.75 13.87
N LEU A 430 9.18 11.43 14.06
CA LEU A 430 9.57 10.78 15.31
C LEU A 430 11.02 11.11 15.69
N LEU A 431 11.96 11.01 14.74
CA LEU A 431 13.37 11.34 14.97
C LEU A 431 13.56 12.83 15.23
N SER A 432 12.83 13.69 14.51
CA SER A 432 12.86 15.14 14.74
C SER A 432 12.38 15.50 16.15
N TYR A 433 11.31 14.85 16.62
CA TYR A 433 10.75 15.05 17.95
C TYR A 433 11.66 14.49 19.05
N GLN A 434 12.21 13.27 18.87
CA GLN A 434 13.14 12.66 19.83
C GLN A 434 14.44 13.43 19.97
N ALA A 435 14.87 14.11 18.90
CA ALA A 435 16.05 14.94 18.90
C ALA A 435 15.86 16.29 19.61
N GLY A 436 14.76 16.51 20.36
CA GLY A 436 14.31 17.74 21.03
C GLY A 436 15.26 18.43 22.03
N GLY A 437 16.53 18.58 21.68
CA GLY A 437 17.40 19.71 22.00
C GLY A 437 17.58 20.60 20.77
N GLY A 438 18.37 21.68 20.87
CA GLY A 438 18.61 22.57 19.73
C GLY A 438 19.18 21.82 18.54
N LEU A 439 18.70 22.12 17.33
CA LEU A 439 19.12 21.50 16.06
C LEU A 439 20.66 21.48 15.88
N PHE A 440 21.33 22.45 16.49
CA PHE A 440 22.78 22.64 16.45
C PHE A 440 23.54 21.98 17.61
N ASP A 441 22.85 21.53 18.67
CA ASP A 441 23.48 20.95 19.86
C ASP A 441 24.16 19.61 19.55
N THR A 442 23.54 18.84 18.67
CA THR A 442 24.00 17.50 18.27
C THR A 442 25.10 17.52 17.18
N LEU A 443 25.40 18.68 16.60
CA LEU A 443 26.46 18.82 15.61
C LEU A 443 27.84 18.69 16.26
N ARG A 444 28.64 17.73 15.76
CA ARG A 444 30.05 17.55 16.15
C ARG A 444 30.97 18.63 15.60
N ARG A 445 30.59 19.27 14.50
CA ARG A 445 31.39 20.27 13.77
C ARG A 445 30.50 21.43 13.33
N PRO A 446 31.04 22.65 13.26
CA PRO A 446 30.31 23.77 12.69
C PRO A 446 30.07 23.51 11.20
N VAL A 447 28.90 23.91 10.72
CA VAL A 447 28.48 23.72 9.34
C VAL A 447 28.38 25.08 8.65
N THR A 448 28.84 25.15 7.41
CA THR A 448 28.83 26.36 6.59
C THR A 448 27.82 26.20 5.46
N PHE A 449 26.85 27.10 5.40
CA PHE A 449 25.96 27.29 4.27
C PHE A 449 26.69 28.08 3.19
N HIS A 450 26.74 27.52 1.98
CA HIS A 450 27.26 28.19 0.79
C HIS A 450 26.11 28.46 -0.19
N GLY A 451 25.78 29.75 -0.36
CA GLY A 451 24.87 30.23 -1.39
C GLY A 451 25.62 30.64 -2.64
N TYR A 452 25.34 29.99 -3.77
CA TYR A 452 25.90 30.30 -5.07
C TYR A 452 24.85 31.03 -5.90
N PHE A 453 24.82 32.36 -5.78
CA PHE A 453 23.77 33.21 -6.34
C PHE A 453 24.37 34.26 -7.28
N SER A 454 23.78 34.39 -8.47
CA SER A 454 24.01 35.56 -9.33
C SER A 454 23.51 36.84 -8.66
N ALA A 455 24.02 38.00 -9.10
CA ALA A 455 23.55 39.30 -8.64
C ALA A 455 22.02 39.45 -8.79
N GLY A 456 21.39 40.17 -7.86
CA GLY A 456 19.92 40.28 -7.78
C GLY A 456 19.26 40.75 -9.09
N SER A 457 19.92 41.62 -9.86
CA SER A 457 19.45 42.10 -11.17
C SER A 457 19.45 41.03 -12.27
N GLU A 458 20.20 39.95 -12.10
CA GLU A 458 20.29 38.83 -13.05
C GLU A 458 19.33 37.69 -12.69
N LEU A 459 18.76 37.72 -11.48
CA LEU A 459 17.79 36.74 -11.02
C LEU A 459 16.37 37.08 -11.48
N PRO A 460 15.55 36.07 -11.82
CA PRO A 460 14.11 36.23 -12.01
C PRO A 460 13.43 36.82 -10.77
N GLU A 461 12.35 37.57 -10.98
CA GLU A 461 11.61 38.26 -9.90
C GLU A 461 11.20 37.32 -8.74
N ALA A 462 10.74 36.11 -9.07
CA ALA A 462 10.39 35.10 -8.06
C ALA A 462 11.59 34.65 -7.21
N LEU A 463 12.80 34.60 -7.77
CA LEU A 463 14.02 34.24 -7.07
C LEU A 463 14.64 35.41 -6.31
N GLN A 464 14.39 36.66 -6.72
CA GLN A 464 14.75 37.85 -5.93
C GLN A 464 13.95 37.89 -4.61
N GLN A 465 12.65 37.62 -4.68
CA GLN A 465 11.79 37.47 -3.50
C GLN A 465 12.26 36.31 -2.61
N ALA A 466 12.58 35.16 -3.23
CA ALA A 466 13.12 34.00 -2.53
C ALA A 466 14.45 34.30 -1.82
N GLN A 467 15.35 35.06 -2.46
CA GLN A 467 16.64 35.45 -1.88
C GLN A 467 16.45 36.35 -0.64
N THR A 468 15.46 37.25 -0.68
CA THR A 468 15.11 38.08 0.48
C THR A 468 14.61 37.24 1.65
N ALA A 469 13.65 36.35 1.39
CA ALA A 469 13.12 35.41 2.39
C ALA A 469 14.20 34.45 2.91
N LEU A 470 15.12 34.01 2.04
CA LEU A 470 16.25 33.17 2.40
C LEU A 470 17.21 33.88 3.35
N ASN A 471 17.54 35.15 3.10
CA ASN A 471 18.43 35.92 3.97
C ASN A 471 17.82 36.14 5.36
N GLN A 472 16.50 36.33 5.45
CA GLN A 472 15.77 36.38 6.73
C GLN A 472 15.89 35.04 7.49
N ALA A 473 15.57 33.94 6.82
CA ALA A 473 15.71 32.59 7.39
C ALA A 473 17.14 32.27 7.84
N LEU A 474 18.16 32.60 7.03
CA LEU A 474 19.58 32.37 7.38
C LEU A 474 20.01 33.17 8.61
N THR A 475 19.53 34.41 8.75
CA THR A 475 19.82 35.26 9.90
C THR A 475 19.23 34.69 11.18
N GLU A 476 17.98 34.21 11.11
CA GLU A 476 17.29 33.58 12.23
C GLU A 476 18.02 32.28 12.66
N ILE A 477 18.34 31.42 11.69
CA ILE A 477 19.08 30.17 11.93
C ILE A 477 20.46 30.46 12.55
N GLN A 478 21.18 31.46 12.03
CA GLN A 478 22.50 31.82 12.55
C GLN A 478 22.42 32.27 14.02
N LYS A 479 21.36 33.00 14.39
CA LYS A 479 21.09 33.42 15.78
C LYS A 479 20.77 32.24 16.69
N GLU A 480 20.00 31.27 16.22
CA GLU A 480 19.65 30.05 16.96
C GLU A 480 20.85 29.08 17.11
N SER A 481 21.83 29.14 16.20
CA SER A 481 22.91 28.15 16.11
C SER A 481 24.03 28.24 17.15
N GLY A 482 24.08 29.30 17.95
CA GLY A 482 25.17 29.52 18.92
C GLY A 482 26.58 29.52 18.30
N GLY A 483 26.72 29.93 17.04
CA GLY A 483 27.99 30.00 16.32
C GLY A 483 28.41 28.71 15.59
N LYS A 484 27.60 27.65 15.64
CA LYS A 484 27.83 26.40 14.89
C LYS A 484 27.34 26.45 13.45
N PHE A 485 26.64 27.51 13.03
CA PHE A 485 26.22 27.73 11.64
C PHE A 485 26.87 28.99 11.07
N ARG A 486 27.49 28.86 9.90
CA ARG A 486 28.13 29.99 9.18
C ARG A 486 27.48 30.15 7.82
N VAL A 487 27.44 31.38 7.32
CA VAL A 487 26.87 31.71 6.00
C VAL A 487 27.96 32.30 5.12
N SER A 488 28.05 31.80 3.89
CA SER A 488 28.94 32.30 2.84
C SER A 488 28.13 32.39 1.55
N ILE A 489 28.05 33.59 0.97
CA ILE A 489 27.38 33.81 -0.32
C ILE A 489 28.45 34.23 -1.33
N GLN A 490 28.46 33.57 -2.48
CA GLN A 490 29.42 33.79 -3.55
C GLN A 490 28.68 33.85 -4.89
N ASP A 491 29.16 34.68 -5.81
CA ASP A 491 28.63 34.80 -7.16
C ASP A 491 29.53 34.02 -8.14
N PRO A 492 29.10 32.88 -8.69
CA PRO A 492 29.86 32.13 -9.69
C PRO A 492 29.96 32.85 -11.03
N GLY A 493 29.03 33.74 -11.37
CA GLY A 493 29.06 34.55 -12.59
C GLY A 493 30.24 35.53 -12.60
N ALA A 494 30.61 36.05 -11.43
CA ALA A 494 31.75 36.94 -11.25
C ALA A 494 33.10 36.21 -11.06
N ASN A 495 33.10 34.89 -10.84
CA ASN A 495 34.31 34.10 -10.58
C ASN A 495 34.38 32.82 -11.44
N PRO A 496 35.09 32.85 -12.59
CA PRO A 496 35.20 31.72 -13.51
C PRO A 496 35.82 30.45 -12.90
N ALA A 497 36.77 30.60 -11.97
CA ALA A 497 37.40 29.47 -11.29
C ALA A 497 36.42 28.76 -10.34
N LEU A 498 35.58 29.53 -9.65
CA LEU A 498 34.51 28.98 -8.82
C LEU A 498 33.46 28.26 -9.67
N ALA A 499 33.03 28.85 -10.79
CA ALA A 499 32.08 28.22 -11.71
C ALA A 499 32.60 26.86 -12.22
N ALA A 500 33.86 26.79 -12.64
CA ALA A 500 34.49 25.53 -13.07
C ALA A 500 34.52 24.48 -11.96
N HIS A 501 34.86 24.89 -10.72
CA HIS A 501 34.83 24.00 -9.55
C HIS A 501 33.42 23.48 -9.27
N LEU A 502 32.40 24.33 -9.33
CA LEU A 502 31.01 23.93 -9.10
C LEU A 502 30.50 22.95 -10.16
N THR A 503 30.87 23.15 -11.42
CA THR A 503 30.52 22.23 -12.50
C THR A 503 31.23 20.88 -12.36
N HIS A 504 32.52 20.86 -12.02
CA HIS A 504 33.26 19.61 -11.89
C HIS A 504 32.87 18.81 -10.62
N HIS A 505 32.69 19.50 -9.48
CA HIS A 505 32.47 18.84 -8.20
C HIS A 505 30.99 18.54 -7.93
N TYR A 506 30.08 19.47 -8.25
CA TYR A 506 28.65 19.32 -7.98
C TYR A 506 27.80 19.09 -9.24
N GLY A 507 28.37 19.23 -10.44
CA GLY A 507 27.62 19.17 -11.70
C GLY A 507 26.75 20.39 -11.95
N PHE A 508 26.93 21.48 -11.20
CA PHE A 508 26.11 22.68 -11.34
C PHE A 508 26.41 23.40 -12.64
N ARG A 509 25.35 23.84 -13.31
CA ARG A 509 25.40 24.61 -14.54
C ARG A 509 24.56 25.87 -14.40
N PRO A 510 24.89 26.96 -15.10
CA PRO A 510 24.05 28.14 -15.13
C PRO A 510 22.64 27.77 -15.62
N MET A 511 21.64 28.32 -14.96
CA MET A 511 20.22 28.15 -15.28
C MET A 511 19.79 29.24 -16.25
N VAL A 512 18.78 28.97 -17.07
CA VAL A 512 18.12 29.97 -17.94
C VAL A 512 16.62 29.93 -17.69
N VAL A 513 15.97 31.08 -17.78
CA VAL A 513 14.54 31.23 -17.43
C VAL A 513 13.64 30.62 -18.49
N SER A 514 14.02 30.76 -19.76
CA SER A 514 13.25 30.30 -20.91
C SER A 514 14.17 30.09 -22.11
N LEU A 515 13.72 29.29 -23.10
CA LEU A 515 14.42 29.14 -24.37
C LEU A 515 14.56 30.48 -25.13
N LEU A 516 13.66 31.43 -24.86
CA LEU A 516 13.63 32.76 -25.46
C LEU A 516 14.44 33.80 -24.66
N ASP A 517 14.65 33.56 -23.36
CA ASP A 517 15.46 34.41 -22.48
C ASP A 517 16.62 33.59 -21.92
N GLN A 518 17.72 33.61 -22.68
CA GLN A 518 18.91 32.82 -22.43
C GLN A 518 19.89 33.45 -21.44
N LYS A 519 19.47 34.48 -20.68
CA LYS A 519 20.34 35.06 -19.65
C LYS A 519 20.67 34.00 -18.59
N PRO A 520 21.94 33.57 -18.50
CA PRO A 520 22.34 32.55 -17.56
C PRO A 520 22.43 33.13 -16.15
N PHE A 521 21.88 32.45 -15.16
CA PHE A 521 22.00 32.82 -13.75
C PHE A 521 22.33 31.60 -12.88
N TRP A 522 22.90 31.83 -11.70
CA TRP A 522 23.19 30.80 -10.72
C TRP A 522 22.25 30.92 -9.53
N PHE A 523 21.64 29.80 -9.13
CA PHE A 523 20.87 29.74 -7.88
C PHE A 523 20.98 28.36 -7.25
N TYR A 524 22.09 28.11 -6.56
CA TYR A 524 22.35 26.85 -5.87
C TYR A 524 22.69 27.08 -4.39
N MET A 525 22.33 26.10 -3.55
CA MET A 525 22.56 26.15 -2.12
C MET A 525 23.20 24.84 -1.67
N THR A 526 24.28 24.94 -0.90
CA THR A 526 24.96 23.79 -0.32
C THR A 526 25.30 24.03 1.13
N LEU A 527 25.51 22.95 1.87
CA LEU A 527 25.84 22.95 3.28
C LEU A 527 27.05 22.03 3.48
N GLY A 528 28.08 22.44 4.21
CA GLY A 528 29.27 21.59 4.41
C GLY A 528 29.97 21.79 5.74
N ASP A 529 30.59 20.72 6.26
CA ASP A 529 31.36 20.71 7.53
C ASP A 529 32.88 20.63 7.30
N GLY A 530 33.32 20.86 6.05
CA GLY A 530 34.70 20.74 5.59
C GLY A 530 35.14 19.32 5.20
N LYS A 531 34.38 18.27 5.56
CA LYS A 531 34.61 16.89 5.09
C LYS A 531 33.59 16.43 4.07
N GLN A 532 32.33 16.82 4.27
CA GLN A 532 31.22 16.44 3.41
C GLN A 532 30.40 17.68 3.06
N SER A 533 29.76 17.65 1.89
CA SER A 533 28.91 18.73 1.38
C SER A 533 27.60 18.16 0.87
N GLU A 534 26.50 18.78 1.25
CA GLU A 534 25.14 18.39 0.93
C GLU A 534 24.42 19.53 0.22
N THR A 535 23.62 19.21 -0.79
CA THR A 535 22.82 20.21 -1.49
C THR A 535 21.53 20.49 -0.71
N VAL A 536 21.15 21.77 -0.63
CA VAL A 536 19.89 22.20 -0.04
C VAL A 536 18.88 22.38 -1.19
N PRO A 537 17.85 21.52 -1.29
CA PRO A 537 16.87 21.63 -2.37
C PRO A 537 15.98 22.86 -2.17
N LEU A 538 15.57 23.48 -3.28
CA LEU A 538 14.56 24.54 -3.29
C LEU A 538 13.18 23.96 -2.90
N PRO A 539 12.51 24.52 -1.87
CA PRO A 539 11.14 24.14 -1.53
C PRO A 539 10.13 24.61 -2.59
N ALA A 540 8.94 24.00 -2.61
CA ALA A 540 7.89 24.37 -3.55
C ALA A 540 7.32 25.78 -3.31
N ALA A 541 7.29 26.22 -2.05
CA ALA A 541 6.96 27.58 -1.67
C ALA A 541 8.25 28.33 -1.30
N LEU A 542 8.47 29.49 -1.90
CA LEU A 542 9.67 30.31 -1.71
C LEU A 542 9.51 31.34 -0.58
N ASN A 543 8.76 30.97 0.48
CA ASN A 543 8.58 31.81 1.67
C ASN A 543 9.61 31.45 2.75
N GLU A 544 9.77 32.36 3.71
CA GLU A 544 10.76 32.26 4.80
C GLU A 544 10.68 30.91 5.53
N GLN A 545 9.49 30.51 5.97
CA GLN A 545 9.29 29.30 6.76
C GLN A 545 9.62 28.01 5.99
N SER A 546 9.29 27.94 4.70
CA SER A 546 9.63 26.78 3.86
C SER A 546 11.14 26.70 3.58
N LEU A 547 11.78 27.83 3.37
CA LEU A 547 13.23 27.93 3.15
C LEU A 547 14.01 27.58 4.43
N LYS A 548 13.57 28.09 5.59
CA LYS A 548 14.10 27.72 6.92
C LYS A 548 14.03 26.21 7.12
N GLY A 549 12.85 25.61 6.91
CA GLY A 549 12.65 24.17 7.03
C GLY A 549 13.54 23.34 6.07
N ALA A 550 13.81 23.83 4.86
CA ALA A 550 14.70 23.17 3.91
C ALA A 550 16.17 23.16 4.40
N ILE A 551 16.64 24.28 4.98
CA ILE A 551 18.00 24.40 5.53
C ILE A 551 18.13 23.55 6.79
N GLU A 552 17.19 23.62 7.72
CA GLU A 552 17.17 22.80 8.94
C GLU A 552 17.18 21.31 8.62
N ALA A 553 16.40 20.89 7.62
CA ALA A 553 16.40 19.51 7.13
C ALA A 553 17.76 19.09 6.56
N ALA A 554 18.50 20.01 5.92
CA ALA A 554 19.85 19.75 5.43
C ALA A 554 20.86 19.67 6.58
N VAL A 555 20.79 20.55 7.58
CA VAL A 555 21.65 20.54 8.78
C VAL A 555 21.48 19.23 9.56
N LYS A 556 20.24 18.73 9.70
CA LYS A 556 19.95 17.44 10.36
C LYS A 556 20.75 16.27 9.77
N ARG A 557 21.16 16.33 8.49
CA ARG A 557 21.97 15.28 7.83
C ARG A 557 23.41 15.20 8.36
N PHE A 558 23.90 16.27 8.98
CA PHE A 558 25.25 16.35 9.57
C PHE A 558 25.27 15.89 11.04
N SER A 559 24.10 15.64 11.65
CA SER A 559 24.00 15.17 13.02
C SER A 559 24.13 13.65 13.13
N PRO A 560 25.06 13.10 13.93
CA PRO A 560 25.21 11.66 14.12
C PRO A 560 23.98 11.04 14.81
N GLY A 561 23.49 9.92 14.28
CA GLY A 561 22.36 9.18 14.84
C GLY A 561 20.98 9.60 14.32
N PHE A 562 20.90 10.69 13.55
CA PHE A 562 19.64 11.16 12.96
C PHE A 562 19.25 10.36 11.71
N LEU A 563 20.22 10.01 10.86
CA LEU A 563 19.99 9.19 9.67
C LEU A 563 20.91 7.96 9.69
N LYS A 564 20.43 6.86 9.12
CA LYS A 564 21.28 5.70 8.82
C LYS A 564 22.31 6.10 7.77
N THR A 565 23.54 5.62 7.92
CA THR A 565 24.65 5.93 7.01
C THR A 565 24.77 4.86 5.94
N LEU A 566 24.64 5.28 4.69
CA LEU A 566 24.83 4.45 3.52
C LEU A 566 26.20 4.76 2.92
N ALA A 567 27.17 3.87 3.13
CA ALA A 567 28.44 3.93 2.42
C ALA A 567 28.23 3.43 0.98
N VAL A 568 28.67 4.19 -0.02
CA VAL A 568 28.48 3.85 -1.43
C VAL A 568 29.81 3.76 -2.15
N PHE A 569 30.08 2.59 -2.73
CA PHE A 569 31.13 2.40 -3.72
C PHE A 569 30.52 2.49 -5.12
N SER A 570 31.07 3.37 -5.97
CA SER A 570 30.69 3.46 -7.38
C SER A 570 31.85 4.01 -8.22
N PRO A 571 31.95 3.63 -9.52
CA PRO A 571 32.90 4.25 -10.45
C PRO A 571 32.69 5.77 -10.58
N ASN A 572 33.76 6.52 -10.88
CA ASN A 572 33.72 7.96 -11.17
C ASN A 572 32.97 8.82 -10.11
N ASN A 573 33.08 8.47 -8.83
CA ASN A 573 32.41 9.14 -7.70
C ASN A 573 30.88 9.28 -7.87
N GLY A 574 30.25 8.32 -8.54
CA GLY A 574 28.79 8.22 -8.56
C GLY A 574 28.06 9.21 -9.46
N SER A 575 28.74 9.82 -10.43
CA SER A 575 28.13 10.76 -11.40
C SER A 575 26.94 10.15 -12.16
N ALA A 576 27.01 8.85 -12.50
CA ALA A 576 25.92 8.11 -13.13
C ALA A 576 24.71 7.88 -12.19
N TYR A 577 24.90 8.02 -10.87
CA TYR A 577 23.91 7.71 -9.84
C TYR A 577 23.36 8.95 -9.15
N GLN A 578 23.47 10.14 -9.74
CA GLN A 578 23.00 11.39 -9.13
C GLN A 578 21.51 11.35 -8.74
N MET A 579 20.66 10.76 -9.59
CA MET A 579 19.23 10.64 -9.27
C MET A 579 19.02 9.74 -8.04
N LEU A 580 19.68 8.58 -8.01
CA LEU A 580 19.64 7.66 -6.87
C LEU A 580 20.14 8.34 -5.59
N ARG A 581 21.27 9.06 -5.67
CA ARG A 581 21.82 9.85 -4.56
C ARG A 581 20.82 10.88 -4.05
N ARG A 582 20.23 11.70 -4.94
CA ARG A 582 19.23 12.71 -4.54
C ARG A 582 18.01 12.07 -3.87
N THR A 583 17.55 10.92 -4.36
CA THR A 583 16.41 10.21 -3.76
C THR A 583 16.76 9.65 -2.38
N LEU A 584 17.89 8.95 -2.25
CA LEU A 584 18.26 8.30 -0.99
C LEU A 584 18.75 9.29 0.07
N ALA A 585 19.47 10.35 -0.31
CA ALA A 585 19.96 11.39 0.60
C ALA A 585 18.84 12.12 1.38
N SER A 586 17.58 11.98 0.96
CA SER A 586 16.43 12.47 1.71
C SER A 586 16.12 11.67 2.99
N THR A 587 16.63 10.44 3.09
CA THR A 587 16.29 9.46 4.16
C THR A 587 17.50 8.77 4.79
N VAL A 588 18.67 8.82 4.15
CA VAL A 588 19.93 8.27 4.64
C VAL A 588 21.05 9.29 4.47
N ARG A 589 22.10 9.18 5.29
CA ARG A 589 23.34 9.93 5.08
C ARG A 589 24.16 9.20 4.02
N TRP A 590 24.31 9.82 2.84
CA TRP A 590 25.08 9.27 1.74
C TRP A 590 26.57 9.54 1.96
N GLN A 591 27.40 8.50 1.93
CA GLN A 591 28.85 8.63 2.11
C GLN A 591 29.60 7.85 1.03
N ASP A 592 30.24 8.57 0.11
CA ASP A 592 31.06 7.93 -0.93
C ASP A 592 32.31 7.28 -0.31
N THR A 593 32.66 6.07 -0.77
CA THR A 593 33.86 5.33 -0.35
C THR A 593 34.54 4.63 -1.51
N ASN A 594 35.88 4.59 -1.49
CA ASN A 594 36.69 3.89 -2.48
C ASN A 594 37.20 2.51 -2.00
N LEU A 595 37.01 2.18 -0.71
CA LEU A 595 37.44 0.93 -0.06
C LEU A 595 38.94 0.59 -0.17
N LYS A 596 39.79 1.49 -0.70
CA LYS A 596 41.21 1.21 -0.99
C LYS A 596 42.06 1.02 0.28
N ASN A 597 41.63 1.61 1.39
CA ASN A 597 42.24 1.41 2.71
C ASN A 597 41.84 0.05 3.34
N GLY A 598 41.08 -0.78 2.61
CA GLY A 598 40.62 -2.09 3.07
C GLY A 598 39.60 -2.04 4.20
N ARG A 599 38.94 -0.89 4.42
CA ARG A 599 37.93 -0.70 5.46
C ARG A 599 36.73 0.08 4.93
N VAL A 600 35.54 -0.30 5.37
CA VAL A 600 34.34 0.52 5.22
C VAL A 600 34.36 1.60 6.32
N PRO A 601 33.82 2.81 6.08
CA PRO A 601 33.70 3.82 7.13
C PRO A 601 33.03 3.25 8.38
N SER A 602 33.62 3.46 9.56
CA SER A 602 33.18 2.86 10.83
C SER A 602 31.79 3.29 11.27
N ASP A 603 31.30 4.41 10.72
CA ASP A 603 29.99 4.97 10.96
C ASP A 603 28.94 4.52 9.92
N ALA A 604 29.29 3.62 8.98
CA ALA A 604 28.38 3.05 8.01
C ALA A 604 27.46 1.99 8.62
N ASP A 605 26.16 2.12 8.41
CA ASP A 605 25.17 1.09 8.77
C ASP A 605 24.97 0.07 7.63
N MET A 606 25.15 0.52 6.39
CA MET A 606 24.97 -0.27 5.17
C MET A 606 26.01 0.10 4.12
N LEU A 607 26.46 -0.88 3.34
CA LEU A 607 27.36 -0.70 2.21
C LEU A 607 26.63 -1.03 0.90
N MET A 608 26.69 -0.14 -0.08
CA MET A 608 26.18 -0.33 -1.41
C MET A 608 27.33 -0.34 -2.42
N VAL A 609 27.46 -1.41 -3.20
CA VAL A 609 28.49 -1.58 -4.22
C VAL A 609 27.80 -1.56 -5.58
N LEU A 610 27.92 -0.44 -6.29
CA LEU A 610 27.28 -0.19 -7.58
C LEU A 610 28.30 -0.30 -8.70
N ASP A 611 27.95 -1.06 -9.74
CA ASP A 611 28.76 -1.29 -10.94
C ASP A 611 30.25 -1.49 -10.64
N PRO A 612 30.62 -2.49 -9.82
CA PRO A 612 32.02 -2.72 -9.49
C PRO A 612 32.82 -3.08 -10.74
N GLN A 613 33.92 -2.37 -10.97
CA GLN A 613 34.87 -2.62 -12.06
C GLN A 613 36.24 -2.95 -11.47
N GLY A 614 36.63 -4.22 -11.54
CA GLY A 614 37.97 -4.69 -11.19
C GLY A 614 38.39 -4.50 -9.74
N LEU A 615 37.50 -4.78 -8.76
CA LEU A 615 37.84 -4.64 -7.34
C LEU A 615 39.07 -5.47 -6.95
N ASP A 616 40.02 -4.84 -6.25
CA ASP A 616 41.22 -5.49 -5.75
C ASP A 616 40.94 -6.35 -4.50
N THR A 617 41.93 -7.16 -4.10
CA THR A 617 41.80 -8.07 -2.94
C THR A 617 41.53 -7.32 -1.62
N ARG A 618 42.04 -6.10 -1.44
CA ARG A 618 41.82 -5.31 -0.22
C ARG A 618 40.41 -4.73 -0.18
N GLN A 619 39.89 -4.27 -1.33
CA GLN A 619 38.52 -3.77 -1.42
C GLN A 619 37.52 -4.90 -1.19
N VAL A 620 37.75 -6.08 -1.77
CA VAL A 620 36.93 -7.28 -1.50
C VAL A 620 37.02 -7.69 -0.04
N PHE A 621 38.20 -7.58 0.58
CA PHE A 621 38.37 -7.81 2.02
C PHE A 621 37.56 -6.81 2.87
N ALA A 622 37.54 -5.53 2.51
CA ALA A 622 36.72 -4.52 3.20
C ALA A 622 35.24 -4.88 3.20
N ILE A 623 34.72 -5.31 2.04
CA ILE A 623 33.32 -5.75 1.87
C ILE A 623 33.04 -6.99 2.73
N ASP A 624 33.94 -7.98 2.71
CA ASP A 624 33.82 -9.21 3.48
C ASP A 624 33.78 -8.94 4.99
N GLN A 625 34.72 -8.13 5.50
CA GLN A 625 34.79 -7.84 6.94
C GLN A 625 33.58 -7.03 7.40
N PHE A 626 33.11 -6.08 6.61
CA PHE A 626 31.90 -5.33 6.95
C PHE A 626 30.66 -6.25 7.06
N LEU A 627 30.55 -7.25 6.17
CA LEU A 627 29.51 -8.28 6.29
C LEU A 627 29.70 -9.14 7.55
N MET A 628 30.94 -9.46 7.94
CA MET A 628 31.24 -10.24 9.16
C MET A 628 30.92 -9.47 10.45
N GLU A 629 31.09 -8.16 10.45
CA GLU A 629 30.73 -7.27 11.56
C GLU A 629 29.20 -7.12 11.75
N GLY A 630 28.40 -7.76 10.87
CA GLY A 630 26.95 -7.70 10.88
C GLY A 630 26.38 -6.56 10.02
N GLY A 631 27.23 -5.86 9.27
CA GLY A 631 26.82 -4.86 8.30
C GLY A 631 26.01 -5.46 7.15
N THR A 632 25.13 -4.66 6.55
CA THR A 632 24.35 -5.08 5.37
C THR A 632 25.05 -4.64 4.09
N VAL A 633 25.29 -5.58 3.17
CA VAL A 633 25.91 -5.30 1.86
C VAL A 633 24.89 -5.49 0.74
N MET A 634 24.71 -4.46 -0.09
CA MET A 634 23.93 -4.52 -1.33
C MET A 634 24.89 -4.40 -2.53
N ILE A 635 24.69 -5.26 -3.53
CA ILE A 635 25.56 -5.33 -4.72
C ILE A 635 24.67 -5.23 -5.95
N ALA A 636 25.00 -4.29 -6.84
CA ALA A 636 24.44 -4.21 -8.18
C ALA A 636 25.58 -4.40 -9.18
N SER A 637 25.59 -5.54 -9.86
CA SER A 637 26.63 -5.92 -10.83
C SER A 637 25.98 -6.53 -12.06
N SER A 638 26.49 -6.18 -13.23
CA SER A 638 26.10 -6.74 -14.52
C SER A 638 27.25 -7.58 -15.08
N PRO A 639 26.99 -8.65 -15.86
CA PRO A 639 28.04 -9.37 -16.57
C PRO A 639 28.58 -8.62 -17.79
N GLN A 640 27.86 -7.61 -18.29
CA GLN A 640 28.25 -6.78 -19.41
C GLN A 640 27.92 -5.31 -19.16
N ASP A 641 28.81 -4.42 -19.59
CA ASP A 641 28.55 -2.98 -19.69
C ASP A 641 28.04 -2.67 -21.10
N VAL A 642 26.93 -1.92 -21.17
CA VAL A 642 26.19 -1.69 -22.41
C VAL A 642 26.33 -0.24 -22.83
N SER A 643 26.97 -0.04 -23.98
CA SER A 643 27.12 1.27 -24.60
C SER A 643 26.06 1.49 -25.67
N ILE A 644 25.38 2.64 -25.61
CA ILE A 644 24.37 3.07 -26.58
C ILE A 644 24.92 4.30 -27.29
N GLN A 645 25.44 4.08 -28.50
CA GLN A 645 25.92 5.14 -29.40
C GLN A 645 25.17 5.04 -30.73
N GLN A 646 25.89 4.89 -31.85
CA GLN A 646 25.29 4.56 -33.14
C GLN A 646 24.84 3.09 -33.24
N SER A 647 25.29 2.25 -32.30
CA SER A 647 24.86 0.86 -32.12
C SER A 647 24.74 0.54 -30.63
N ILE A 648 24.06 -0.57 -30.28
CA ILE A 648 24.03 -1.09 -28.90
C ILE A 648 25.01 -2.27 -28.81
N LEU A 649 26.08 -2.06 -28.04
CA LEU A 649 27.16 -3.03 -27.86
C LEU A 649 27.30 -3.40 -26.39
N GLY A 650 27.44 -4.70 -26.12
CA GLY A 650 27.76 -5.24 -24.80
C GLY A 650 29.23 -5.59 -24.70
N THR A 651 29.90 -5.09 -23.67
CA THR A 651 31.30 -5.43 -23.35
C THR A 651 31.37 -6.21 -22.05
N ALA A 652 32.05 -7.35 -22.04
CA ALA A 652 32.14 -8.18 -20.84
C ALA A 652 32.87 -7.43 -19.72
N THR A 653 32.31 -7.46 -18.51
CA THR A 653 32.88 -6.78 -17.34
C THR A 653 33.41 -7.77 -16.32
N HIS A 654 34.47 -7.36 -15.60
CA HIS A 654 35.04 -8.12 -14.50
C HIS A 654 34.89 -7.33 -13.21
N SER A 655 33.97 -7.74 -12.34
CA SER A 655 33.71 -7.02 -11.09
C SER A 655 34.76 -7.19 -10.00
N GLY A 656 35.58 -8.24 -10.07
CA GLY A 656 36.45 -8.68 -8.97
C GLY A 656 35.72 -9.49 -7.89
N LEU A 657 34.39 -9.49 -7.87
CA LEU A 657 33.57 -10.16 -6.85
C LEU A 657 33.31 -11.65 -7.13
N GLY A 658 33.58 -12.15 -8.34
CA GLY A 658 33.16 -13.49 -8.77
C GLY A 658 33.57 -14.63 -7.83
N LYS A 659 34.85 -14.68 -7.43
CA LYS A 659 35.34 -15.71 -6.48
C LYS A 659 34.73 -15.57 -5.09
N TRP A 660 34.53 -14.33 -4.64
CA TRP A 660 33.94 -14.01 -3.34
C TRP A 660 32.47 -14.42 -3.28
N LEU A 661 31.69 -14.08 -4.31
CA LEU A 661 30.29 -14.51 -4.47
C LEU A 661 30.16 -16.04 -4.52
N GLN A 662 31.04 -16.72 -5.27
CA GLN A 662 31.06 -18.19 -5.32
C GLN A 662 31.30 -18.82 -3.95
N GLY A 663 32.15 -18.22 -3.11
CA GLY A 663 32.36 -18.64 -1.72
C GLY A 663 31.08 -18.59 -0.87
N TYR A 664 30.16 -17.69 -1.19
CA TYR A 664 28.83 -17.61 -0.59
C TYR A 664 27.74 -18.41 -1.34
N GLY A 665 28.14 -19.18 -2.35
CA GLY A 665 27.22 -19.99 -3.15
C GLY A 665 26.41 -19.19 -4.16
N LEU A 666 26.89 -18.02 -4.57
CA LEU A 666 26.28 -17.16 -5.59
C LEU A 666 27.14 -17.14 -6.86
N SER A 667 26.52 -17.19 -8.03
CA SER A 667 27.20 -16.97 -9.31
C SER A 667 26.34 -16.16 -10.28
N LEU A 668 26.96 -15.19 -10.95
CA LEU A 668 26.35 -14.48 -12.08
C LEU A 668 26.50 -15.25 -13.39
N SER A 669 25.51 -15.16 -14.26
CA SER A 669 25.59 -15.63 -15.65
C SER A 669 26.63 -14.84 -16.44
N LYS A 670 27.18 -15.45 -17.50
CA LYS A 670 28.06 -14.74 -18.45
C LYS A 670 27.28 -13.89 -19.46
N GLY A 671 26.10 -14.36 -19.85
CA GLY A 671 25.19 -13.66 -20.76
C GLY A 671 24.11 -12.87 -20.05
N LEU A 672 23.37 -12.08 -20.83
CA LEU A 672 22.21 -11.30 -20.42
C LEU A 672 20.91 -12.10 -20.58
N VAL A 673 19.89 -11.73 -19.81
CA VAL A 673 18.56 -12.33 -19.87
C VAL A 673 17.72 -11.61 -20.93
N LEU A 674 17.09 -12.40 -21.79
CA LEU A 674 16.07 -11.95 -22.73
C LEU A 674 14.73 -12.54 -22.31
N ASP A 675 13.66 -11.78 -22.51
CA ASP A 675 12.31 -12.22 -22.22
C ASP A 675 11.34 -11.77 -23.33
N THR A 676 10.32 -12.58 -23.62
CA THR A 676 9.22 -12.16 -24.52
C THR A 676 8.28 -11.18 -23.82
N GLN A 677 8.21 -11.23 -22.49
CA GLN A 677 7.61 -10.20 -21.66
C GLN A 677 8.61 -9.06 -21.47
N SER A 678 8.65 -8.14 -22.43
CA SER A 678 9.64 -7.07 -22.48
C SER A 678 9.03 -5.67 -22.61
N GLY A 679 9.81 -4.68 -22.19
CA GLY A 679 9.60 -3.28 -22.53
C GLY A 679 9.81 -3.00 -24.02
N ALA A 680 9.49 -1.78 -24.42
CA ALA A 680 9.69 -1.30 -25.79
C ALA A 680 10.82 -0.26 -25.83
N LEU A 681 11.59 -0.30 -26.91
CA LEU A 681 12.61 0.69 -27.24
C LEU A 681 12.02 1.68 -28.27
N PRO A 682 12.10 3.00 -28.03
CA PRO A 682 11.71 4.00 -29.02
C PRO A 682 12.78 4.10 -30.11
N ILE A 683 12.43 3.73 -31.34
CA ILE A 683 13.33 3.82 -32.50
C ILE A 683 12.81 4.95 -33.39
N PRO A 684 13.60 6.01 -33.63
CA PRO A 684 13.24 7.05 -34.59
C PRO A 684 13.36 6.50 -36.00
N GLU A 685 12.31 6.64 -36.80
CA GLU A 685 12.26 6.25 -38.21
C GLU A 685 11.97 7.49 -39.07
N GLN A 686 12.71 7.62 -40.18
CA GLN A 686 12.50 8.70 -41.15
C GLN A 686 11.55 8.23 -42.23
N ARG A 687 10.31 8.73 -42.19
CA ARG A 687 9.31 8.44 -43.21
C ARG A 687 9.25 9.58 -44.22
N ASN A 688 9.59 9.29 -45.46
CA ASN A 688 9.49 10.26 -46.55
C ASN A 688 8.10 10.17 -47.20
N LEU A 689 7.26 11.17 -46.97
CA LEU A 689 5.95 11.33 -47.63
C LEU A 689 6.07 12.37 -48.73
N GLY A 690 6.38 11.91 -49.96
CA GLY A 690 6.35 12.76 -51.14
C GLY A 690 7.29 13.98 -51.08
N GLY A 691 8.48 13.83 -50.49
CA GLY A 691 9.48 14.90 -50.35
C GLY A 691 9.55 15.53 -48.96
N ILE A 692 8.61 15.20 -48.05
CA ILE A 692 8.64 15.63 -46.65
C ILE A 692 9.16 14.47 -45.80
N VAL A 693 10.32 14.65 -45.16
CA VAL A 693 10.86 13.70 -44.19
C VAL A 693 10.24 13.97 -42.83
N LEU A 694 9.43 13.04 -42.34
CA LEU A 694 8.88 13.06 -41.00
C LEU A 694 9.70 12.10 -40.11
N ASN A 695 10.16 12.60 -38.97
CA ASN A 695 10.74 11.76 -37.92
C ASN A 695 9.59 11.21 -37.07
N GLU A 696 9.28 9.93 -37.21
CA GLU A 696 8.29 9.22 -36.40
C GLU A 696 9.01 8.33 -35.37
N ILE A 697 8.45 8.16 -34.16
CA ILE A 697 9.03 7.27 -33.15
C ILE A 697 8.19 6.00 -33.09
N HIS A 698 8.77 4.87 -33.50
CA HIS A 698 8.14 3.57 -33.38
C HIS A 698 8.63 2.86 -32.12
N LEU A 699 7.70 2.46 -31.25
CA LEU A 699 7.99 1.65 -30.07
C LEU A 699 8.06 0.18 -30.46
N VAL A 700 9.25 -0.41 -30.43
CA VAL A 700 9.44 -1.82 -30.77
C VAL A 700 9.83 -2.62 -29.54
N LYS A 701 9.19 -3.77 -29.32
CA LYS A 701 9.51 -4.65 -28.18
C LYS A 701 10.98 -5.04 -28.23
N TYR A 702 11.67 -4.89 -27.10
CA TYR A 702 13.09 -5.13 -27.00
C TYR A 702 13.38 -6.11 -25.84
N PRO A 703 13.60 -7.41 -26.14
CA PRO A 703 13.69 -8.50 -25.15
C PRO A 703 14.72 -8.33 -24.02
N TYR A 704 15.77 -7.52 -24.20
CA TYR A 704 16.74 -7.23 -23.13
C TYR A 704 16.21 -6.26 -22.06
N ILE A 705 15.07 -5.60 -22.30
CA ILE A 705 14.35 -4.84 -21.27
C ILE A 705 13.31 -5.77 -20.67
N VAL A 706 13.72 -6.59 -19.69
CA VAL A 706 12.82 -7.54 -19.03
C VAL A 706 11.78 -6.76 -18.23
N ASP A 707 10.50 -7.04 -18.48
CA ASP A 707 9.36 -6.41 -17.80
C ASP A 707 8.84 -7.36 -16.72
N LEU A 708 9.04 -7.02 -15.44
CA LEU A 708 8.70 -7.87 -14.29
C LEU A 708 7.42 -7.38 -13.64
N ARG A 709 6.39 -8.25 -13.56
CA ARG A 709 5.07 -7.89 -13.02
C ARG A 709 4.48 -9.01 -12.20
N GLY A 710 3.49 -8.69 -11.37
CA GLY A 710 2.63 -9.73 -10.79
C GLY A 710 3.41 -10.74 -9.95
N THR A 711 3.50 -11.97 -10.43
CA THR A 711 4.19 -13.12 -9.83
C THR A 711 5.71 -13.12 -10.00
N ASP A 712 6.24 -12.31 -10.93
CA ASP A 712 7.68 -12.15 -11.19
C ASP A 712 8.39 -11.41 -10.03
N LEU A 713 7.60 -10.70 -9.23
CA LEU A 713 8.02 -9.98 -8.03
C LEU A 713 7.61 -10.79 -6.80
N ASN A 714 8.54 -11.08 -5.89
CA ASN A 714 8.21 -11.86 -4.71
C ASN A 714 7.20 -11.11 -3.82
N ARG A 715 6.00 -11.67 -3.68
CA ARG A 715 4.90 -11.08 -2.89
C ARG A 715 5.06 -11.31 -1.39
N ASP A 716 5.90 -12.24 -0.96
CA ASP A 716 6.17 -12.49 0.45
C ASP A 716 7.23 -11.53 1.01
N SER A 717 8.09 -10.99 0.15
CA SER A 717 9.13 -10.04 0.55
C SER A 717 8.58 -8.61 0.69
N PRO A 718 8.82 -7.92 1.83
CA PRO A 718 8.41 -6.53 2.01
C PRO A 718 9.12 -5.56 1.04
N ILE A 719 10.22 -6.01 0.40
CA ILE A 719 10.97 -5.22 -0.59
C ILE A 719 10.19 -5.12 -1.91
N THR A 720 9.55 -6.22 -2.33
CA THR A 720 8.97 -6.37 -3.68
C THR A 720 7.44 -6.51 -3.68
N ARG A 721 6.79 -6.79 -2.54
CA ARG A 721 5.34 -7.01 -2.42
C ARG A 721 4.49 -5.87 -2.99
N ASN A 722 4.88 -4.62 -2.70
CA ASN A 722 4.15 -3.41 -3.10
C ASN A 722 4.65 -2.83 -4.42
N LEU A 723 5.60 -3.48 -5.09
CA LEU A 723 6.06 -3.07 -6.42
C LEU A 723 5.06 -3.61 -7.45
N GLY A 724 4.55 -2.72 -8.30
CA GLY A 724 3.60 -3.08 -9.35
C GLY A 724 4.30 -3.69 -10.58
N GLU A 725 5.36 -3.03 -11.02
CA GLU A 725 6.11 -3.34 -12.24
C GLU A 725 7.54 -2.82 -12.10
N ILE A 726 8.51 -3.58 -12.61
CA ILE A 726 9.92 -3.18 -12.67
C ILE A 726 10.47 -3.53 -14.05
N TYR A 727 11.14 -2.58 -14.69
CA TYR A 727 11.96 -2.87 -15.87
C TYR A 727 13.39 -3.16 -15.44
N ALA A 728 13.93 -4.29 -15.89
CA ALA A 728 15.31 -4.71 -15.67
C ALA A 728 16.06 -4.72 -17.01
N PRO A 729 16.53 -3.57 -17.49
CA PRO A 729 17.26 -3.48 -18.76
C PRO A 729 18.64 -4.13 -18.64
N TRP A 730 19.02 -4.91 -19.67
CA TRP A 730 20.32 -5.56 -19.80
C TRP A 730 20.78 -6.26 -18.52
N THR A 731 19.89 -7.08 -17.96
CA THR A 731 20.11 -7.75 -16.68
C THR A 731 20.76 -9.13 -16.87
N GLY A 732 21.66 -9.50 -15.96
CA GLY A 732 22.18 -10.87 -15.84
C GLY A 732 21.31 -11.73 -14.91
N ALA A 733 21.52 -13.05 -14.96
CA ALA A 733 20.90 -13.99 -14.03
C ALA A 733 21.85 -14.31 -12.87
N VAL A 734 21.29 -14.43 -11.67
CA VAL A 734 21.98 -14.92 -10.47
C VAL A 734 21.55 -16.36 -10.21
N THR A 735 22.51 -17.20 -9.85
CA THR A 735 22.28 -18.58 -9.45
C THR A 735 22.71 -18.78 -8.01
N VAL A 736 21.90 -19.53 -7.25
CA VAL A 736 22.11 -19.78 -5.83
C VAL A 736 22.28 -21.27 -5.59
N SER A 737 23.38 -21.65 -4.94
CA SER A 737 23.63 -23.03 -4.53
C SER A 737 22.85 -23.36 -3.27
N ALA A 738 21.87 -24.28 -3.39
CA ALA A 738 21.08 -24.76 -2.25
C ALA A 738 21.98 -25.43 -1.18
N LYS A 739 22.99 -26.20 -1.59
CA LYS A 739 23.92 -26.87 -0.67
C LYS A 739 24.75 -25.87 0.13
N ALA A 740 25.28 -24.83 -0.53
CA ALA A 740 26.10 -23.82 0.14
C ALA A 740 25.30 -22.91 1.09
N ASN A 741 23.98 -22.82 0.90
CA ASN A 741 23.08 -21.94 1.65
C ASN A 741 22.05 -22.68 2.49
N ALA A 742 22.23 -23.98 2.76
CA ALA A 742 21.27 -24.78 3.54
C ALA A 742 20.99 -24.24 4.96
N GLY A 743 21.95 -23.54 5.57
CA GLY A 743 21.81 -22.88 6.88
C GLY A 743 21.44 -21.40 6.82
N ARG A 744 21.11 -20.86 5.64
CA ARG A 744 20.76 -19.44 5.43
C ARG A 744 19.36 -19.32 4.88
N LYS A 745 18.68 -18.23 5.22
CA LYS A 745 17.41 -17.86 4.59
C LYS A 745 17.72 -17.24 3.23
N VAL A 746 17.30 -17.92 2.17
CA VAL A 746 17.35 -17.42 0.79
C VAL A 746 15.98 -16.88 0.44
N THR A 747 15.92 -15.66 -0.09
CA THR A 747 14.68 -15.03 -0.52
C THR A 747 14.87 -14.46 -1.92
N ASP A 748 14.25 -15.11 -2.89
CA ASP A 748 14.23 -14.65 -4.28
C ASP A 748 13.43 -13.36 -4.34
N LEU A 749 13.95 -12.30 -4.98
CA LEU A 749 13.28 -11.00 -5.02
C LEU A 749 12.62 -10.78 -6.39
N LEU A 750 13.39 -11.00 -7.46
CA LEU A 750 13.00 -10.74 -8.83
C LEU A 750 13.30 -11.97 -9.68
N THR A 751 12.30 -12.47 -10.40
CA THR A 751 12.44 -13.63 -11.30
C THR A 751 11.82 -13.28 -12.65
N SER A 752 12.53 -13.54 -13.75
CA SER A 752 11.99 -13.35 -15.10
C SER A 752 10.89 -14.37 -15.42
N SER A 753 10.16 -14.13 -16.50
CA SER A 753 9.04 -14.99 -16.88
C SER A 753 9.50 -16.39 -17.29
N SER A 754 8.54 -17.32 -17.35
CA SER A 754 8.77 -18.67 -17.87
C SER A 754 9.27 -18.71 -19.33
N SER A 755 9.05 -17.64 -20.10
CA SER A 755 9.51 -17.51 -21.49
C SER A 755 10.90 -16.90 -21.66
N SER A 756 11.64 -16.67 -20.57
CA SER A 756 12.97 -16.05 -20.63
C SER A 756 14.10 -17.02 -20.99
N TRP A 757 15.19 -16.50 -21.56
CA TRP A 757 16.40 -17.25 -21.89
C TRP A 757 17.66 -16.39 -21.70
N LEU A 758 18.84 -17.02 -21.76
CA LEU A 758 20.12 -16.32 -21.71
C LEU A 758 20.72 -16.22 -23.12
N ALA A 759 21.25 -15.05 -23.48
CA ALA A 759 22.10 -14.90 -24.65
C ALA A 759 23.44 -14.25 -24.27
N ASP A 760 24.50 -14.72 -24.93
CA ASP A 760 25.85 -14.19 -24.81
C ASP A 760 26.26 -13.68 -26.20
N SER A 761 25.83 -12.45 -26.50
CA SER A 761 26.11 -11.79 -27.78
C SER A 761 26.73 -10.42 -27.52
N PRO A 762 27.84 -10.07 -28.18
CA PRO A 762 28.43 -8.73 -28.07
C PRO A 762 27.61 -7.66 -28.80
N THR A 763 26.84 -8.06 -29.82
CA THR A 763 25.88 -7.19 -30.50
C THR A 763 24.50 -7.34 -29.88
N LEU A 764 23.92 -6.22 -29.45
CA LEU A 764 22.60 -6.14 -28.82
C LEU A 764 21.61 -5.39 -29.72
N MET A 765 21.92 -5.27 -31.01
CA MET A 765 21.02 -4.68 -32.01
C MET A 765 20.00 -5.72 -32.48
N PRO A 766 18.72 -5.34 -32.63
CA PRO A 766 17.72 -6.23 -33.17
C PRO A 766 17.92 -6.39 -34.69
N ASP A 767 17.85 -7.62 -35.18
CA ASP A 767 17.85 -7.99 -36.59
C ASP A 767 16.45 -8.49 -36.97
N TYR A 768 15.57 -7.57 -37.39
CA TYR A 768 14.20 -7.90 -37.80
C TYR A 768 14.13 -8.56 -39.18
N MET A 769 15.18 -8.46 -40.00
CA MET A 769 15.26 -9.17 -41.27
C MET A 769 15.39 -10.68 -41.03
N ARG A 770 16.21 -11.06 -40.06
CA ARG A 770 16.43 -12.46 -39.68
C ARG A 770 15.43 -12.97 -38.64
N TYR A 771 14.95 -12.10 -37.75
CA TYR A 771 14.02 -12.43 -36.66
C TYR A 771 12.83 -11.45 -36.61
N PRO A 772 11.83 -11.60 -37.49
CA PRO A 772 10.77 -10.61 -37.69
C PRO A 772 9.93 -10.26 -36.44
N HIS A 773 9.79 -11.20 -35.50
CA HIS A 773 8.91 -11.02 -34.34
C HIS A 773 9.61 -10.38 -33.12
N LEU A 774 10.88 -10.72 -32.88
CA LEU A 774 11.59 -10.35 -31.64
C LEU A 774 12.85 -9.53 -31.90
N GLY A 775 13.34 -9.48 -33.14
CA GLY A 775 14.66 -8.92 -33.47
C GLY A 775 15.84 -9.77 -32.97
N PHE A 776 15.59 -10.85 -32.24
CA PHE A 776 16.61 -11.72 -31.64
C PHE A 776 16.25 -13.20 -31.82
N PRO A 777 17.24 -14.10 -31.83
CA PRO A 777 16.98 -15.54 -31.86
C PRO A 777 16.24 -15.97 -30.60
N ALA A 778 15.18 -16.77 -30.78
CA ALA A 778 14.48 -17.39 -29.66
C ALA A 778 15.40 -18.38 -28.93
N GLY A 779 15.35 -18.39 -27.59
CA GLY A 779 16.19 -19.26 -26.78
C GLY A 779 15.84 -20.74 -26.92
N THR A 780 16.85 -21.60 -27.04
CA THR A 780 16.68 -23.06 -27.07
C THR A 780 16.37 -23.66 -25.69
N LYS A 781 16.70 -22.94 -24.61
CA LYS A 781 16.43 -23.32 -23.21
C LYS A 781 15.71 -22.20 -22.48
N THR A 782 14.39 -22.18 -22.63
CA THR A 782 13.53 -21.24 -21.91
C THR A 782 13.28 -21.69 -20.47
N GLY A 783 13.05 -20.73 -19.59
CA GLY A 783 12.69 -20.97 -18.20
C GLY A 783 13.01 -19.76 -17.32
N PRO A 784 12.30 -19.61 -16.19
CA PRO A 784 12.46 -18.46 -15.30
C PRO A 784 13.91 -18.34 -14.81
N ARG A 785 14.43 -17.11 -14.75
CA ARG A 785 15.78 -16.78 -14.30
C ARG A 785 15.69 -15.83 -13.11
N LEU A 786 16.39 -16.19 -12.04
CA LEU A 786 16.50 -15.34 -10.87
C LEU A 786 17.40 -14.14 -11.20
N LEU A 787 16.89 -12.92 -11.00
CA LEU A 787 17.59 -11.67 -11.32
C LEU A 787 18.12 -10.97 -10.06
N ALA A 788 17.40 -11.11 -8.94
CA ALA A 788 17.83 -10.55 -7.65
C ALA A 788 17.44 -11.49 -6.50
N VAL A 789 18.32 -11.59 -5.50
CA VAL A 789 18.15 -12.45 -4.33
C VAL A 789 18.66 -11.77 -3.07
N MET A 790 18.04 -12.08 -1.94
CA MET A 790 18.49 -11.68 -0.61
C MET A 790 18.91 -12.93 0.19
N LEU A 791 20.12 -12.90 0.76
CA LEU A 791 20.61 -13.91 1.69
C LEU A 791 20.64 -13.34 3.11
N GLN A 792 20.11 -14.08 4.08
CA GLN A 792 20.13 -13.69 5.49
C GLN A 792 20.60 -14.87 6.36
N GLY A 793 21.46 -14.60 7.33
CA GLY A 793 21.93 -15.61 8.28
C GLY A 793 23.37 -15.39 8.69
N ARG A 794 24.02 -16.47 9.13
CA ARG A 794 25.44 -16.45 9.49
C ARG A 794 26.31 -16.69 8.25
N PHE A 795 27.26 -15.80 8.05
CA PHE A 795 28.26 -15.90 7.00
C PHE A 795 29.61 -16.31 7.60
N VAL A 796 30.44 -16.96 6.79
CA VAL A 796 31.81 -17.32 7.16
C VAL A 796 32.71 -16.56 6.20
N SER A 797 33.64 -15.77 6.73
CA SER A 797 34.54 -14.94 5.95
C SER A 797 35.26 -15.76 4.88
N ALA A 798 35.27 -15.24 3.64
CA ALA A 798 36.02 -15.82 2.54
C ALA A 798 37.55 -15.78 2.76
N PHE A 799 37.99 -15.00 3.75
CA PHE A 799 39.38 -14.80 4.14
C PHE A 799 39.77 -15.56 5.43
N LYS A 800 38.85 -16.35 6.01
CA LYS A 800 39.15 -17.17 7.19
C LYS A 800 40.36 -18.08 6.94
N GLY A 801 41.37 -18.00 7.79
CA GLY A 801 42.59 -18.81 7.71
C GLY A 801 43.57 -18.38 6.60
N LYS A 802 43.35 -17.24 5.95
CA LYS A 802 44.28 -16.63 4.98
C LYS A 802 45.01 -15.45 5.61
N PRO A 803 46.24 -15.11 5.17
CA PRO A 803 46.93 -13.90 5.61
C PRO A 803 46.13 -12.63 5.25
N SER A 804 46.20 -11.62 6.11
CA SER A 804 45.45 -10.38 5.94
C SER A 804 45.95 -9.59 4.72
N PRO A 805 45.07 -9.21 3.78
CA PRO A 805 45.45 -8.36 2.64
C PRO A 805 45.95 -6.96 3.03
N LEU A 806 45.77 -6.55 4.28
CA LEU A 806 46.27 -5.29 4.83
C LEU A 806 47.78 -5.32 5.10
N ASP A 807 48.36 -6.51 5.30
CA ASP A 807 49.78 -6.68 5.67
C ASP A 807 50.70 -6.76 4.43
N ALA A 808 50.14 -6.97 3.24
CA ALA A 808 50.88 -6.94 1.98
C ALA A 808 51.14 -5.47 1.56
N PRO A 809 52.31 -5.11 0.99
CA PRO A 809 52.56 -3.77 0.48
C PRO A 809 51.54 -3.38 -0.61
N ALA A 810 51.16 -2.10 -0.67
CA ALA A 810 50.20 -1.62 -1.66
C ALA A 810 50.74 -1.87 -3.06
N THR A 811 50.07 -2.72 -3.85
CA THR A 811 50.30 -2.78 -5.28
C THR A 811 49.98 -1.40 -5.87
N PRO A 812 50.91 -0.80 -6.65
CA PRO A 812 50.77 0.55 -7.18
C PRO A 812 49.57 0.72 -8.11
#